data_AF-A0A2R2MMU7-F1
#
_entry.id   AF-A0A2R2MMU7-F1
#
_cell.length_a   1.000
_cell.length_b   1.000
_cell.length_c   1.000
_cell.angle_alpha   90.00
_cell.angle_beta   90.00
_cell.angle_gamma   90.00
#
_symmetry.space_group_name_H-M   'P 1'
#
loop_
_entity.id
_entity.type
_entity.pdbx_description
1 polymer ?
#
loop_
_entity_poly.entity_id
_entity_poly.type
_entity_poly.pdbx_seq_one_letter_code
_entity_poly.pdbx_strand_id
1 'polypeptide(L)'
;MECLIKGCNFLLKNISDEAFTYVKHGNPEYDFQAVGSDPEIFPYLLVNIGSGVSILKVEADGQYERVGGTSMGGGTFWGLGSLLTKAKGFDELLQLAAKGDHRNIDMLVKDIYGGAYNRVGLASDVIASSFGRAARSAQERQYADFKSEDIAKSLLISISNDIGQLAYLHAKFHKLKKIYFGGFFIRGHPMTMQTISFAISFWSKGEIQALFLRHEGYLGAIGAFLKGAEEEEADKYSWIEDYAGSSGLQSPRTSKVPLRERKSTFDMLELHRFSNPLVNCPLLLDPSSYFPDVVDLTQDAAAREYWLQCFEEATDKFVERAIASQPDSVDASDRAAKFKDKYLQRLKEFKANPSAFGSLTVRSLLDTREHFLKESSFSDPYIQQKQFENEQALKHLEDHLKFLDSLSWQAKQLALVEGLLAGNVFDWGAKEVVNIMEEGQFGFTEARARLQARPWLVDNYEQWLERLKGPVHNCAVIFCDNSGIDIILGVFPFARELLSRGTKVILCANTMPALNDVTYSEVIILAKRVAAISETISRALAEERLVIMESGQASPCLDLRYISYDLSMKIRDMAADLIVLEGMGRSVHTNYSTAFSCEALKIAVLKNRWLANRLGGDMFSIIFKYEKPKRVVLRTHSLPAKFSVDSR
;
A
#
# COMPACT_ATOMS: atom_id res chain seq x y z
N MET A 1 -28.53 2.57 -8.39
CA MET A 1 -27.50 3.58 -8.73
C MET A 1 -26.92 4.18 -7.47
N GLU A 2 -27.74 4.56 -6.50
CA GLU A 2 -27.28 4.99 -5.17
C GLU A 2 -26.24 4.03 -4.56
N CYS A 3 -26.54 2.72 -4.46
CA CYS A 3 -25.58 1.73 -3.96
C CYS A 3 -24.28 1.68 -4.78
N LEU A 4 -24.35 1.87 -6.09
CA LEU A 4 -23.15 1.88 -6.94
C LEU A 4 -22.20 3.02 -6.53
N ILE A 5 -22.75 4.20 -6.29
CA ILE A 5 -21.99 5.39 -5.91
C ILE A 5 -21.52 5.28 -4.47
N LYS A 6 -22.37 4.79 -3.55
CA LYS A 6 -21.97 4.54 -2.15
C LYS A 6 -20.77 3.59 -2.08
N GLY A 7 -20.81 2.47 -2.80
CA GLY A 7 -19.69 1.54 -2.85
C GLY A 7 -18.44 2.09 -3.54
N CYS A 8 -18.60 2.86 -4.63
CA CYS A 8 -17.48 3.54 -5.30
C CYS A 8 -16.77 4.53 -4.36
N ASN A 9 -17.53 5.43 -3.74
CA ASN A 9 -16.99 6.42 -2.80
C ASN A 9 -16.33 5.73 -1.60
N PHE A 10 -16.95 4.67 -1.07
CA PHE A 10 -16.39 3.91 0.05
C PHE A 10 -15.01 3.33 -0.30
N LEU A 11 -14.88 2.65 -1.44
CA LEU A 11 -13.61 2.05 -1.85
C LEU A 11 -12.53 3.11 -2.09
N LEU A 12 -12.86 4.18 -2.81
CA LEU A 12 -11.92 5.28 -3.10
C LEU A 12 -11.40 5.97 -1.83
N LYS A 13 -12.20 6.01 -0.76
CA LYS A 13 -11.83 6.62 0.52
C LYS A 13 -11.07 5.69 1.44
N ASN A 14 -11.36 4.38 1.39
CA ASN A 14 -10.89 3.44 2.41
C ASN A 14 -9.79 2.48 1.92
N ILE A 15 -9.82 2.06 0.65
CA ILE A 15 -8.94 0.99 0.16
C ILE A 15 -7.74 1.58 -0.60
N SER A 16 -6.54 1.35 -0.05
CA SER A 16 -5.29 1.74 -0.70
C SER A 16 -5.18 1.15 -2.11
N ASP A 17 -4.67 1.95 -3.04
CA ASP A 17 -4.48 1.57 -4.44
C ASP A 17 -5.77 1.16 -5.17
N GLU A 18 -6.94 1.60 -4.69
CA GLU A 18 -8.22 1.27 -5.34
C GLU A 18 -8.28 1.77 -6.79
N ALA A 19 -7.88 3.02 -7.02
CA ALA A 19 -7.91 3.64 -8.33
C ALA A 19 -6.55 3.53 -9.01
N PHE A 20 -6.55 3.26 -10.32
CA PHE A 20 -5.31 3.22 -11.10
C PHE A 20 -5.51 3.67 -12.54
N THR A 21 -4.42 4.10 -13.18
CA THR A 21 -4.37 4.23 -14.63
C THR A 21 -3.69 3.01 -15.25
N TYR A 22 -4.10 2.66 -16.46
CA TYR A 22 -3.50 1.56 -17.21
C TYR A 22 -2.86 2.06 -18.51
N VAL A 23 -1.58 1.76 -18.68
CA VAL A 23 -0.79 2.06 -19.88
C VAL A 23 -0.11 0.78 -20.35
N LYS A 24 -0.56 0.25 -21.50
CA LYS A 24 0.03 -0.95 -22.07
C LYS A 24 1.50 -0.72 -22.43
N HIS A 25 2.37 -1.64 -22.03
CA HIS A 25 3.83 -1.51 -22.17
C HIS A 25 4.42 -0.29 -21.43
N GLY A 26 3.66 0.33 -20.54
CA GLY A 26 4.18 1.29 -19.57
C GLY A 26 5.10 0.60 -18.57
N ASN A 27 5.92 1.40 -17.88
CA ASN A 27 6.72 0.94 -16.76
C ASN A 27 6.48 1.88 -15.57
N PRO A 28 5.53 1.57 -14.66
CA PRO A 28 4.69 0.36 -14.62
C PRO A 28 3.52 0.35 -15.63
N GLU A 29 2.94 -0.85 -15.90
CA GLU A 29 1.72 -0.96 -16.72
C GLU A 29 0.46 -0.49 -15.96
N TYR A 30 0.47 -0.64 -14.63
CA TYR A 30 -0.56 -0.18 -13.70
C TYR A 30 0.06 0.89 -12.80
N ASP A 31 -0.52 2.08 -12.80
CA ASP A 31 -0.08 3.18 -11.95
C ASP A 31 -1.18 3.49 -10.93
N PHE A 32 -0.97 3.05 -9.69
CA PHE A 32 -1.95 3.10 -8.61
C PHE A 32 -1.94 4.46 -7.90
N GLN A 33 -3.12 4.97 -7.58
CA GLN A 33 -3.30 6.16 -6.77
C GLN A 33 -3.36 5.78 -5.29
N ALA A 34 -2.47 6.37 -4.49
CA ALA A 34 -2.50 6.18 -3.04
C ALA A 34 -3.83 6.71 -2.44
N VAL A 35 -4.36 6.05 -1.42
CA VAL A 35 -5.51 6.60 -0.66
C VAL A 35 -5.16 7.95 -0.06
N GLY A 36 -6.09 8.89 -0.19
CA GLY A 36 -5.94 10.26 0.27
C GLY A 36 -5.05 11.14 -0.61
N SER A 37 -4.50 10.60 -1.71
CA SER A 37 -3.73 11.39 -2.68
C SER A 37 -4.57 12.43 -3.42
N ASP A 38 -5.87 12.21 -3.50
CA ASP A 38 -6.83 13.17 -3.99
C ASP A 38 -7.73 13.67 -2.84
N PRO A 39 -7.42 14.84 -2.24
CA PRO A 39 -8.27 15.44 -1.22
C PRO A 39 -9.65 15.85 -1.77
N GLU A 40 -9.81 15.90 -3.10
CA GLU A 40 -11.03 16.25 -3.80
C GLU A 40 -11.42 15.13 -4.77
N ILE A 41 -11.74 13.93 -4.26
CA ILE A 41 -12.33 12.81 -5.06
C ILE A 41 -13.40 13.35 -6.02
N PHE A 42 -14.21 14.29 -5.54
CA PHE A 42 -15.25 14.97 -6.29
C PHE A 42 -14.78 16.28 -6.94
N PRO A 43 -15.39 16.70 -8.06
CA PRO A 43 -16.40 15.98 -8.82
C PRO A 43 -15.76 14.99 -9.79
N TYR A 44 -16.48 13.90 -10.09
CA TYR A 44 -16.02 12.89 -11.04
C TYR A 44 -17.16 12.32 -11.89
N LEU A 45 -16.80 11.69 -13.01
CA LEU A 45 -17.72 10.92 -13.83
C LEU A 45 -17.55 9.42 -13.55
N LEU A 46 -18.61 8.71 -13.19
CA LEU A 46 -18.63 7.26 -13.11
C LEU A 46 -19.24 6.68 -14.39
N VAL A 47 -18.48 5.88 -15.12
CA VAL A 47 -18.93 5.16 -16.31
C VAL A 47 -19.02 3.69 -15.96
N ASN A 48 -20.21 3.22 -15.62
CA ASN A 48 -20.45 1.85 -15.21
C ASN A 48 -20.87 0.98 -16.40
N ILE A 49 -20.03 0.01 -16.75
CA ILE A 49 -20.14 -0.83 -17.94
C ILE A 49 -20.57 -2.24 -17.52
N GLY A 50 -21.88 -2.49 -17.58
CA GLY A 50 -22.48 -3.81 -17.40
C GLY A 50 -23.03 -4.33 -18.72
N SER A 51 -24.24 -4.90 -18.71
CA SER A 51 -24.95 -5.30 -19.94
C SER A 51 -25.11 -4.13 -20.92
N GLY A 52 -25.47 -2.96 -20.39
CA GLY A 52 -25.35 -1.66 -21.05
C GLY A 52 -24.44 -0.73 -20.25
N VAL A 53 -24.48 0.58 -20.54
CA VAL A 53 -23.63 1.58 -19.89
C VAL A 53 -24.47 2.67 -19.25
N SER A 54 -24.15 3.01 -18.00
CA SER A 54 -24.68 4.19 -17.33
C SER A 54 -23.56 5.17 -17.02
N ILE A 55 -23.79 6.44 -17.33
CA ILE A 55 -22.84 7.53 -17.11
C ILE A 55 -23.44 8.42 -16.02
N LEU A 56 -22.75 8.52 -14.90
CA LEU A 56 -23.20 9.26 -13.72
C LEU A 56 -22.20 10.36 -13.39
N LYS A 57 -22.69 11.57 -13.17
CA LYS A 57 -21.93 12.67 -12.60
C LYS A 57 -22.10 12.65 -11.09
N VAL A 58 -20.99 12.66 -10.36
CA VAL A 58 -20.99 12.63 -8.89
C VAL A 58 -20.29 13.89 -8.38
N GLU A 59 -21.05 14.71 -7.63
CA GLU A 59 -20.61 16.02 -7.14
C GLU A 59 -20.16 15.96 -5.67
N ALA A 60 -20.76 15.06 -4.90
CA ALA A 60 -20.44 14.79 -3.50
C ALA A 60 -21.05 13.45 -3.07
N ASP A 61 -20.81 13.04 -1.82
CA ASP A 61 -21.54 11.92 -1.23
C ASP A 61 -23.05 12.17 -1.28
N GLY A 62 -23.79 11.18 -1.78
CA GLY A 62 -25.25 11.28 -1.97
C GLY A 62 -25.71 12.25 -3.05
N GLN A 63 -24.83 13.05 -3.67
CA GLN A 63 -25.17 14.02 -4.71
C GLN A 63 -24.68 13.55 -6.07
N TYR A 64 -25.61 13.04 -6.87
CA TYR A 64 -25.30 12.52 -8.20
C TYR A 64 -26.47 12.63 -9.17
N GLU A 65 -26.13 12.60 -10.46
CA GLU A 65 -27.07 12.63 -11.57
C GLU A 65 -26.68 11.61 -12.64
N ARG A 66 -27.64 10.85 -13.17
CA ARG A 66 -27.41 10.04 -14.38
C ARG A 66 -27.49 10.94 -15.61
N VAL A 67 -26.33 11.39 -16.07
CA VAL A 67 -26.20 12.34 -17.18
C VAL A 67 -26.23 11.68 -18.56
N GLY A 68 -26.08 10.35 -18.64
CA GLY A 68 -26.09 9.65 -19.91
C GLY A 68 -26.04 8.13 -19.80
N GLY A 69 -25.90 7.48 -20.95
CA GLY A 69 -25.72 6.04 -21.08
C GLY A 69 -25.90 5.57 -22.52
N THR A 70 -25.51 4.33 -22.78
CA THR A 70 -25.70 3.65 -24.06
C THR A 70 -26.14 2.21 -23.82
N SER A 71 -26.95 1.66 -24.73
CA SER A 71 -27.27 0.23 -24.71
C SER A 71 -26.10 -0.64 -25.20
N MET A 72 -25.05 -0.04 -25.78
CA MET A 72 -23.87 -0.71 -26.29
C MET A 72 -22.84 -0.95 -25.17
N GLY A 73 -23.07 -1.99 -24.38
CA GLY A 73 -22.17 -2.41 -23.30
C GLY A 73 -21.62 -3.83 -23.48
N GLY A 74 -21.28 -4.48 -22.37
CA GLY A 74 -20.77 -5.85 -22.37
C GLY A 74 -21.78 -6.88 -22.88
N GLY A 75 -23.08 -6.64 -22.70
CA GLY A 75 -24.14 -7.48 -23.24
C GLY A 75 -24.18 -7.43 -24.78
N THR A 76 -23.89 -6.28 -25.37
CA THR A 76 -23.77 -6.12 -26.83
C THR A 76 -22.54 -6.85 -27.36
N PHE A 77 -21.40 -6.71 -26.68
CA PHE A 77 -20.18 -7.45 -27.04
C PHE A 77 -20.42 -8.96 -27.01
N TRP A 78 -21.00 -9.47 -25.93
CA TRP A 78 -21.28 -10.90 -25.78
C TRP A 78 -22.32 -11.38 -26.81
N GLY A 79 -23.42 -10.65 -26.96
CA GLY A 79 -24.51 -11.01 -27.88
C GLY A 79 -24.05 -11.04 -29.34
N LEU A 80 -23.45 -9.96 -29.83
CA LEU A 80 -22.93 -9.91 -31.21
C LEU A 80 -21.75 -10.85 -31.40
N GLY A 81 -20.85 -10.98 -30.43
CA GLY A 81 -19.73 -11.92 -30.49
C GLY A 81 -20.21 -13.36 -30.65
N SER A 82 -21.27 -13.74 -29.93
CA SER A 82 -21.87 -15.10 -30.01
C SER A 82 -22.58 -15.36 -31.34
N LEU A 83 -23.09 -14.31 -32.00
CA LEU A 83 -23.70 -14.40 -33.33
C LEU A 83 -22.66 -14.45 -34.45
N LEU A 84 -21.58 -13.69 -34.31
CA LEU A 84 -20.57 -13.49 -35.35
C LEU A 84 -19.39 -14.47 -35.26
N THR A 85 -19.25 -15.19 -34.15
CA THR A 85 -18.15 -16.13 -33.92
C THR A 85 -18.65 -17.47 -33.40
N LYS A 86 -17.74 -18.44 -33.28
CA LYS A 86 -18.05 -19.75 -32.69
C LYS A 86 -18.11 -19.74 -31.16
N ALA A 87 -17.65 -18.67 -30.51
CA ALA A 87 -17.57 -18.62 -29.06
C ALA A 87 -18.96 -18.59 -28.41
N LYS A 88 -19.07 -19.22 -27.24
CA LYS A 88 -20.30 -19.31 -26.44
C LYS A 88 -20.19 -18.58 -25.10
N GLY A 89 -18.98 -18.35 -24.62
CA GLY A 89 -18.72 -17.61 -23.37
C GLY A 89 -18.16 -16.20 -23.59
N PHE A 90 -18.36 -15.33 -22.60
CA PHE A 90 -17.76 -14.00 -22.56
C PHE A 90 -16.23 -14.06 -22.53
N ASP A 91 -15.65 -14.89 -21.65
CA ASP A 91 -14.20 -15.05 -21.54
C ASP A 91 -13.57 -15.64 -22.80
N GLU A 92 -14.28 -16.58 -23.45
CA GLU A 92 -13.85 -17.17 -24.72
C GLU A 92 -13.78 -16.09 -25.82
N LEU A 93 -14.77 -15.20 -25.91
CA LEU A 93 -14.76 -14.07 -26.84
C LEU A 93 -13.58 -13.13 -26.60
N LEU A 94 -13.23 -12.87 -25.33
CA LEU A 94 -12.07 -12.04 -25.00
C LEU A 94 -10.75 -12.73 -25.32
N GLN A 95 -10.66 -14.05 -25.14
CA GLN A 95 -9.50 -14.83 -25.57
C GLN A 95 -9.33 -14.82 -27.10
N LEU A 96 -10.43 -14.86 -27.86
CA LEU A 96 -10.40 -14.67 -29.32
C LEU A 96 -9.91 -13.26 -29.67
N ALA A 97 -10.49 -12.22 -29.05
CA ALA A 97 -10.10 -10.84 -29.27
C ALA A 97 -8.62 -10.57 -28.92
N ALA A 98 -8.07 -11.26 -27.92
CA ALA A 98 -6.66 -11.12 -27.57
C ALA A 98 -5.70 -11.57 -28.70
N LYS A 99 -6.13 -12.52 -29.54
CA LYS A 99 -5.34 -13.10 -30.65
C LYS A 99 -5.61 -12.45 -32.00
N GLY A 100 -6.69 -11.67 -32.10
CA GLY A 100 -7.15 -11.09 -33.36
C GLY A 100 -6.42 -9.81 -33.78
N ASP A 101 -6.51 -9.50 -35.06
CA ASP A 101 -6.05 -8.28 -35.70
C ASP A 101 -7.23 -7.53 -36.34
N HIS A 102 -7.64 -6.43 -35.72
CA HIS A 102 -8.77 -5.63 -36.17
C HIS A 102 -8.57 -5.02 -37.57
N ARG A 103 -7.32 -4.84 -38.01
CA ARG A 103 -6.99 -4.21 -39.31
C ARG A 103 -7.49 -5.01 -40.50
N ASN A 104 -7.80 -6.29 -40.30
CA ASN A 104 -8.42 -7.15 -41.31
C ASN A 104 -9.92 -6.86 -41.50
N ILE A 105 -10.57 -6.30 -40.48
CA ILE A 105 -12.03 -6.08 -40.42
C ILE A 105 -12.37 -4.58 -40.57
N ASP A 106 -11.59 -3.73 -39.92
CA ASP A 106 -11.81 -2.28 -39.85
C ASP A 106 -11.20 -1.54 -41.03
N MET A 107 -11.88 -0.48 -41.46
CA MET A 107 -11.35 0.47 -42.43
C MET A 107 -10.65 1.61 -41.69
N LEU A 108 -9.38 1.85 -42.01
CA LEU A 108 -8.53 2.89 -41.41
C LEU A 108 -8.51 4.16 -42.27
N VAL A 109 -8.07 5.28 -41.71
CA VAL A 109 -7.96 6.57 -42.41
C VAL A 109 -7.12 6.45 -43.69
N LYS A 110 -6.00 5.71 -43.65
CA LYS A 110 -5.16 5.48 -44.83
C LYS A 110 -5.85 4.72 -45.96
N ASP A 111 -6.86 3.93 -45.65
CA ASP A 111 -7.60 3.16 -46.66
C ASP A 111 -8.55 4.05 -47.48
N ILE A 112 -8.89 5.22 -46.94
CA ILE A 112 -9.71 6.24 -47.60
C ILE A 112 -8.82 7.29 -48.28
N TYR A 113 -7.78 7.77 -47.58
CA TYR A 113 -6.99 8.94 -47.98
C TYR A 113 -5.58 8.62 -48.48
N GLY A 114 -5.16 7.35 -48.50
CA GLY A 114 -3.80 6.93 -48.90
C GLY A 114 -2.69 7.27 -47.88
N GLY A 115 -3.03 7.86 -46.74
CA GLY A 115 -2.09 8.29 -45.70
C GLY A 115 -2.80 8.92 -44.50
N ALA A 116 -2.08 9.71 -43.71
CA ALA A 116 -2.68 10.49 -42.61
C ALA A 116 -3.50 11.65 -43.16
N TYR A 117 -4.60 12.00 -42.50
CA TYR A 117 -5.43 13.16 -42.87
C TYR A 117 -5.09 14.37 -42.00
N ASN A 118 -3.92 14.97 -42.30
CA ASN A 118 -3.31 16.04 -41.49
C ASN A 118 -4.16 17.29 -41.32
N ARG A 119 -5.06 17.61 -42.28
CA ARG A 119 -5.91 18.82 -42.22
C ARG A 119 -6.84 18.84 -41.00
N VAL A 120 -7.23 17.66 -40.51
CA VAL A 120 -8.12 17.50 -39.35
C VAL A 120 -7.44 16.75 -38.20
N GLY A 121 -6.12 16.52 -38.30
CA GLY A 121 -5.32 15.87 -37.26
C GLY A 121 -5.57 14.37 -37.07
N LEU A 122 -6.05 13.66 -38.10
CA LEU A 122 -6.26 12.21 -38.01
C LEU A 122 -5.05 11.44 -38.53
N ALA A 123 -4.46 10.60 -37.68
CA ALA A 123 -3.35 9.72 -38.06
C ALA A 123 -3.82 8.60 -39.02
N SER A 124 -2.88 8.05 -39.77
CA SER A 124 -3.14 7.09 -40.86
C SER A 124 -3.69 5.74 -40.38
N ASP A 125 -3.40 5.37 -39.14
CA ASP A 125 -3.75 4.12 -38.47
C ASP A 125 -5.02 4.20 -37.62
N VAL A 126 -5.65 5.39 -37.53
CA VAL A 126 -6.93 5.57 -36.85
C VAL A 126 -8.04 4.84 -37.61
N ILE A 127 -8.94 4.16 -36.88
CA ILE A 127 -10.14 3.55 -37.46
C ILE A 127 -11.06 4.64 -37.97
N ALA A 128 -11.36 4.61 -39.26
CA ALA A 128 -12.33 5.52 -39.90
C ALA A 128 -13.74 4.92 -39.91
N SER A 129 -13.85 3.59 -40.08
CA SER A 129 -15.13 2.87 -40.02
C SER A 129 -14.91 1.47 -39.47
N SER A 130 -15.47 1.20 -38.30
CA SER A 130 -15.49 -0.15 -37.73
C SER A 130 -16.23 -1.11 -38.65
N PHE A 131 -15.70 -2.32 -38.84
CA PHE A 131 -16.21 -3.32 -39.81
C PHE A 131 -16.29 -2.86 -41.28
N GLY A 132 -15.66 -1.73 -41.62
CA GLY A 132 -15.76 -1.13 -42.96
C GLY A 132 -15.21 -2.02 -44.08
N ARG A 133 -14.18 -2.83 -43.82
CA ARG A 133 -13.65 -3.77 -44.83
C ARG A 133 -14.57 -4.94 -45.07
N ALA A 134 -15.26 -5.41 -44.02
CA ALA A 134 -16.27 -6.47 -44.17
C ALA A 134 -17.43 -6.00 -45.07
N ALA A 135 -17.89 -4.76 -44.89
CA ALA A 135 -18.90 -4.16 -45.76
C ALA A 135 -18.43 -4.04 -47.21
N ARG A 136 -17.19 -3.59 -47.44
CA ARG A 136 -16.60 -3.48 -48.78
C ARG A 136 -16.43 -4.84 -49.47
N SER A 137 -15.94 -5.83 -48.75
CA SER A 137 -15.80 -7.22 -49.21
C SER A 137 -17.15 -7.80 -49.68
N ALA A 138 -18.23 -7.54 -48.93
CA ALA A 138 -19.58 -7.94 -49.32
C ALA A 138 -20.06 -7.24 -50.60
N GLN A 139 -19.80 -5.93 -50.74
CA GLN A 139 -20.14 -5.16 -51.96
C GLN A 139 -19.37 -5.63 -53.19
N GLU A 140 -18.08 -5.94 -53.04
CA GLU A 140 -17.20 -6.41 -54.10
C GLU A 140 -17.42 -7.91 -54.43
N ARG A 141 -18.38 -8.58 -53.77
CA ARG A 141 -18.66 -10.04 -53.85
C ARG A 141 -17.43 -10.93 -53.59
N GLN A 142 -16.43 -10.39 -52.92
CA GLN A 142 -15.25 -11.10 -52.48
C GLN A 142 -15.46 -11.45 -51.02
N TYR A 143 -16.33 -12.43 -50.73
CA TYR A 143 -16.61 -12.86 -49.35
C TYR A 143 -15.31 -13.34 -48.70
N ALA A 144 -14.64 -12.45 -47.97
CA ALA A 144 -13.41 -12.78 -47.29
C ALA A 144 -13.77 -13.68 -46.11
N ASP A 145 -13.05 -14.79 -45.98
CA ASP A 145 -13.17 -15.67 -44.82
C ASP A 145 -12.47 -15.01 -43.64
N PHE A 146 -13.23 -14.16 -42.92
CA PHE A 146 -12.73 -13.43 -41.78
C PHE A 146 -12.60 -14.33 -40.56
N LYS A 147 -11.44 -14.28 -39.90
CA LYS A 147 -11.18 -15.06 -38.69
C LYS A 147 -12.07 -14.58 -37.54
N SER A 148 -12.57 -15.53 -36.74
CA SER A 148 -13.37 -15.22 -35.54
C SER A 148 -12.61 -14.35 -34.54
N GLU A 149 -11.29 -14.54 -34.45
CA GLU A 149 -10.38 -13.73 -33.63
C GLU A 149 -10.40 -12.25 -34.06
N ASP A 150 -10.30 -11.99 -35.37
CA ASP A 150 -10.27 -10.63 -35.93
C ASP A 150 -11.62 -9.92 -35.74
N ILE A 151 -12.72 -10.65 -35.95
CA ILE A 151 -14.08 -10.19 -35.69
C ILE A 151 -14.26 -9.81 -34.22
N ALA A 152 -13.87 -10.71 -33.30
CA ALA A 152 -13.98 -10.47 -31.86
C ALA A 152 -13.14 -9.26 -31.42
N LYS A 153 -11.92 -9.11 -31.99
CA LYS A 153 -11.05 -7.96 -31.73
C LYS A 153 -11.66 -6.65 -32.22
N SER A 154 -12.15 -6.61 -33.46
CA SER A 154 -12.84 -5.45 -34.03
C SER A 154 -14.07 -5.06 -33.21
N LEU A 155 -14.86 -6.04 -32.79
CA LEU A 155 -16.06 -5.81 -31.96
C LEU A 155 -15.69 -5.20 -30.60
N LEU A 156 -14.68 -5.74 -29.92
CA LEU A 156 -14.19 -5.22 -28.64
C LEU A 156 -13.73 -3.77 -28.77
N ILE A 157 -12.93 -3.46 -29.79
CA ILE A 157 -12.39 -2.12 -30.03
C ILE A 157 -13.51 -1.14 -30.36
N SER A 158 -14.45 -1.53 -31.23
CA SER A 158 -15.59 -0.69 -31.63
C SER A 158 -16.43 -0.26 -30.41
N ILE A 159 -16.83 -1.23 -29.58
CA ILE A 159 -17.63 -0.96 -28.38
C ILE A 159 -16.83 -0.12 -27.37
N SER A 160 -15.56 -0.47 -27.13
CA SER A 160 -14.72 0.26 -26.16
C SER A 160 -14.45 1.70 -26.59
N ASN A 161 -14.23 1.95 -27.89
CA ASN A 161 -14.03 3.29 -28.44
C ASN A 161 -15.30 4.14 -28.34
N ASP A 162 -16.48 3.57 -28.62
CA ASP A 162 -17.76 4.26 -28.48
C ASP A 162 -18.00 4.68 -27.02
N ILE A 163 -17.79 3.75 -26.08
CA ILE A 163 -17.87 4.04 -24.64
C ILE A 163 -16.89 5.15 -24.24
N GLY A 164 -15.62 5.05 -24.68
CA GLY A 164 -14.61 6.06 -24.41
C GLY A 164 -14.98 7.44 -24.97
N GLN A 165 -15.51 7.50 -26.19
CA GLN A 165 -15.92 8.75 -26.82
C GLN A 165 -17.11 9.39 -26.08
N LEU A 166 -18.13 8.61 -25.73
CA LEU A 166 -19.27 9.09 -24.95
C LEU A 166 -18.83 9.59 -23.57
N ALA A 167 -17.98 8.83 -22.87
CA ALA A 167 -17.41 9.23 -21.59
C ALA A 167 -16.65 10.55 -21.69
N TYR A 168 -15.79 10.71 -22.72
CA TYR A 168 -15.08 11.96 -23.00
C TYR A 168 -16.05 13.13 -23.23
N LEU A 169 -17.07 12.96 -24.07
CA LEU A 169 -18.02 14.03 -24.40
C LEU A 169 -18.80 14.49 -23.17
N HIS A 170 -19.27 13.56 -22.34
CA HIS A 170 -19.94 13.89 -21.08
C HIS A 170 -18.98 14.57 -20.10
N ALA A 171 -17.76 14.06 -19.92
CA ALA A 171 -16.78 14.69 -19.04
C ALA A 171 -16.45 16.12 -19.50
N LYS A 172 -16.24 16.33 -20.79
CA LYS A 172 -16.00 17.66 -21.37
C LYS A 172 -17.20 18.60 -21.20
N PHE A 173 -18.41 18.13 -21.48
CA PHE A 173 -19.64 18.92 -21.34
C PHE A 173 -19.84 19.38 -19.88
N HIS A 174 -19.57 18.50 -18.91
CA HIS A 174 -19.67 18.79 -17.49
C HIS A 174 -18.38 19.37 -16.87
N LYS A 175 -17.34 19.62 -17.68
CA LYS A 175 -16.04 20.18 -17.25
C LYS A 175 -15.31 19.35 -16.17
N LEU A 176 -15.43 18.03 -16.26
CA LEU A 176 -14.81 17.08 -15.34
C LEU A 176 -13.47 16.61 -15.89
N LYS A 177 -12.48 16.44 -15.01
CA LYS A 177 -11.13 15.96 -15.35
C LYS A 177 -10.91 14.48 -15.04
N LYS A 178 -11.79 13.87 -14.25
CA LYS A 178 -11.65 12.48 -13.79
C LYS A 178 -12.84 11.64 -14.23
N ILE A 179 -12.54 10.49 -14.84
CA ILE A 179 -13.54 9.49 -15.21
C ILE A 179 -13.11 8.17 -14.56
N TYR A 180 -13.94 7.66 -13.65
CA TYR A 180 -13.81 6.30 -13.12
C TYR A 180 -14.64 5.35 -13.97
N PHE A 181 -14.01 4.31 -14.49
CA PHE A 181 -14.66 3.22 -15.20
C PHE A 181 -14.93 2.09 -14.21
N GLY A 182 -16.17 1.61 -14.20
CA GLY A 182 -16.62 0.51 -13.34
C GLY A 182 -17.36 -0.58 -14.13
N GLY A 183 -17.70 -1.68 -13.46
CA GLY A 183 -18.50 -2.77 -14.01
C GLY A 183 -17.69 -3.95 -14.56
N PHE A 184 -18.35 -5.09 -14.72
CA PHE A 184 -17.69 -6.36 -15.04
C PHE A 184 -17.07 -6.44 -16.44
N PHE A 185 -17.45 -5.57 -17.38
CA PHE A 185 -16.93 -5.62 -18.75
C PHE A 185 -15.42 -5.33 -18.84
N ILE A 186 -14.90 -4.54 -17.92
CA ILE A 186 -13.49 -4.13 -17.85
C ILE A 186 -12.66 -5.01 -16.89
N ARG A 187 -13.35 -5.85 -16.08
CA ARG A 187 -12.77 -6.65 -15.00
C ARG A 187 -11.64 -7.53 -15.46
N GLY A 188 -10.43 -7.16 -15.07
CA GLY A 188 -9.24 -7.91 -15.43
C GLY A 188 -9.14 -8.07 -16.94
N HIS A 189 -9.40 -7.03 -17.74
CA HIS A 189 -9.27 -7.06 -19.20
C HIS A 189 -8.44 -5.86 -19.70
N PRO A 190 -7.09 -5.94 -19.67
CA PRO A 190 -6.20 -4.84 -20.01
C PRO A 190 -6.36 -4.33 -21.45
N MET A 191 -6.83 -5.18 -22.37
CA MET A 191 -7.11 -4.75 -23.74
C MET A 191 -8.27 -3.73 -23.78
N THR A 192 -9.32 -3.97 -22.99
CA THR A 192 -10.46 -3.06 -22.85
C THR A 192 -10.00 -1.77 -22.20
N MET A 193 -9.28 -1.87 -21.07
CA MET A 193 -8.70 -0.70 -20.38
C MET A 193 -7.80 0.12 -21.31
N GLN A 194 -6.90 -0.54 -22.06
CA GLN A 194 -6.03 0.11 -23.04
C GLN A 194 -6.82 0.94 -24.05
N THR A 195 -7.87 0.34 -24.61
CA THR A 195 -8.66 0.98 -25.68
C THR A 195 -9.40 2.20 -25.13
N ILE A 196 -9.99 2.08 -23.94
CA ILE A 196 -10.65 3.18 -23.24
C ILE A 196 -9.64 4.29 -22.89
N SER A 197 -8.50 3.95 -22.27
CA SER A 197 -7.43 4.91 -21.93
C SER A 197 -6.95 5.67 -23.17
N PHE A 198 -6.71 4.94 -24.28
CA PHE A 198 -6.30 5.54 -25.54
C PHE A 198 -7.37 6.49 -26.07
N ALA A 199 -8.64 6.08 -26.12
CA ALA A 199 -9.73 6.92 -26.61
C ALA A 199 -9.86 8.22 -25.79
N ILE A 200 -9.85 8.12 -24.46
CA ILE A 200 -9.91 9.30 -23.58
C ILE A 200 -8.71 10.22 -23.79
N SER A 201 -7.49 9.68 -23.78
CA SER A 201 -6.27 10.47 -23.96
C SER A 201 -6.22 11.15 -25.33
N PHE A 202 -6.59 10.44 -26.39
CA PHE A 202 -6.63 10.95 -27.76
C PHE A 202 -7.58 12.14 -27.90
N TRP A 203 -8.82 12.01 -27.45
CA TRP A 203 -9.83 13.07 -27.60
C TRP A 203 -9.64 14.24 -26.62
N SER A 204 -9.11 13.97 -25.43
CA SER A 204 -8.85 15.00 -24.41
C SER A 204 -7.47 15.66 -24.53
N LYS A 205 -6.57 15.15 -25.38
CA LYS A 205 -5.16 15.56 -25.42
C LYS A 205 -4.48 15.49 -24.03
N GLY A 206 -4.89 14.53 -23.22
CA GLY A 206 -4.39 14.32 -21.86
C GLY A 206 -5.01 15.22 -20.79
N GLU A 207 -5.99 16.07 -21.11
CA GLU A 207 -6.66 16.94 -20.11
C GLU A 207 -7.58 16.16 -19.15
N ILE A 208 -8.02 14.96 -19.55
CA ILE A 208 -8.96 14.12 -18.80
C ILE A 208 -8.29 12.78 -18.51
N GLN A 209 -8.34 12.36 -17.25
CA GLN A 209 -7.77 11.10 -16.77
C GLN A 209 -8.83 10.00 -16.77
N ALA A 210 -8.49 8.86 -17.40
CA ALA A 210 -9.24 7.61 -17.29
C ALA A 210 -8.68 6.78 -16.12
N LEU A 211 -9.54 6.48 -15.15
CA LEU A 211 -9.22 5.73 -13.95
C LEU A 211 -10.05 4.45 -13.91
N PHE A 212 -9.44 3.37 -13.47
CA PHE A 212 -10.07 2.07 -13.26
C PHE A 212 -10.06 1.74 -11.78
N LEU A 213 -10.92 0.81 -11.36
CA LEU A 213 -11.11 0.47 -9.96
C LEU A 213 -10.77 -1.01 -9.75
N ARG A 214 -9.95 -1.32 -8.74
CA ARG A 214 -9.60 -2.71 -8.41
C ARG A 214 -10.85 -3.56 -8.13
N HIS A 215 -11.87 -2.96 -7.50
CA HIS A 215 -13.09 -3.66 -7.12
C HIS A 215 -14.31 -3.21 -7.94
N GLU A 216 -14.09 -2.80 -9.20
CA GLU A 216 -15.10 -2.31 -10.15
C GLU A 216 -16.35 -3.17 -10.32
N GLY A 217 -16.26 -4.49 -10.14
CA GLY A 217 -17.39 -5.41 -10.21
C GLY A 217 -18.30 -5.41 -8.98
N TYR A 218 -17.80 -4.98 -7.82
CA TYR A 218 -18.49 -5.15 -6.53
C TYR A 218 -19.14 -3.87 -6.00
N LEU A 219 -18.97 -2.73 -6.68
CA LEU A 219 -19.44 -1.41 -6.24
C LEU A 219 -20.91 -1.42 -5.75
N GLY A 220 -21.82 -2.02 -6.53
CA GLY A 220 -23.24 -2.08 -6.18
C GLY A 220 -23.53 -2.95 -4.95
N ALA A 221 -22.83 -4.09 -4.81
CA ALA A 221 -23.00 -5.00 -3.68
C ALA A 221 -22.47 -4.39 -2.38
N ILE A 222 -21.29 -3.76 -2.44
CA ILE A 222 -20.68 -3.04 -1.32
C ILE A 222 -21.61 -1.93 -0.85
N GLY A 223 -22.12 -1.08 -1.75
CA GLY A 223 -23.02 -0.02 -1.31
C GLY A 223 -24.37 -0.52 -0.80
N ALA A 224 -24.85 -1.68 -1.24
CA ALA A 224 -26.04 -2.30 -0.68
C ALA A 224 -25.78 -2.81 0.75
N PHE A 225 -24.63 -3.44 0.98
CA PHE A 225 -24.18 -3.82 2.33
C PHE A 225 -24.06 -2.59 3.24
N LEU A 226 -23.38 -1.53 2.79
CA LEU A 226 -23.21 -0.29 3.57
C LEU A 226 -24.52 0.44 3.84
N LYS A 227 -25.55 0.25 3.01
CA LYS A 227 -26.89 0.80 3.26
C LYS A 227 -27.64 -0.01 4.31
N GLY A 228 -27.50 -1.34 4.29
CA GLY A 228 -28.05 -2.21 5.33
C GLY A 228 -27.35 -2.04 6.68
N ALA A 229 -26.06 -1.73 6.67
CA ALA A 229 -25.22 -1.54 7.85
C ALA A 229 -25.18 -0.08 8.37
N GLU A 230 -26.10 0.80 7.94
CA GLU A 230 -26.14 2.20 8.38
C GLU A 230 -26.35 2.33 9.89
N GLU A 231 -27.13 1.42 10.50
CA GLU A 231 -27.36 1.36 11.95
C GLU A 231 -26.08 1.02 12.73
N GLU A 232 -25.09 0.38 12.09
CA GLU A 232 -23.81 0.01 12.69
C GLU A 232 -22.70 1.04 12.43
N GLU A 233 -23.05 2.19 11.84
CA GLU A 233 -22.12 3.28 11.51
C GLU A 233 -20.89 2.81 10.72
N ALA A 234 -21.06 1.82 9.82
CA ALA A 234 -19.97 1.17 9.08
C ALA A 234 -19.03 2.15 8.33
N ASP A 235 -19.57 3.29 7.88
CA ASP A 235 -18.85 4.37 7.19
C ASP A 235 -17.91 5.18 8.12
N LYS A 236 -18.01 5.02 9.44
CA LYS A 236 -17.12 5.70 10.42
C LYS A 236 -15.85 4.92 10.72
N TYR A 237 -15.76 3.66 10.30
CA TYR A 237 -14.60 2.81 10.55
C TYR A 237 -13.65 2.82 9.35
N SER A 238 -12.39 2.53 9.61
CA SER A 238 -11.42 2.27 8.55
C SER A 238 -11.46 0.81 8.13
N TRP A 239 -11.08 0.55 6.88
CA TRP A 239 -11.11 -0.77 6.28
C TRP A 239 -9.81 -1.05 5.54
N ILE A 240 -9.36 -2.30 5.57
CA ILE A 240 -8.21 -2.78 4.80
C ILE A 240 -8.58 -4.07 4.07
N GLU A 241 -7.94 -4.31 2.95
CA GLU A 241 -8.06 -5.58 2.25
C GLU A 241 -7.39 -6.71 3.05
N ASP A 242 -8.11 -7.80 3.26
CA ASP A 242 -7.54 -9.02 3.82
C ASP A 242 -6.91 -9.84 2.70
N TYR A 243 -5.59 -9.79 2.61
CA TYR A 243 -4.86 -10.60 1.65
C TYR A 243 -5.09 -12.11 1.81
N ALA A 244 -5.33 -12.69 2.99
CA ALA A 244 -5.51 -14.13 3.09
C ALA A 244 -6.78 -14.61 2.38
N GLY A 245 -7.90 -13.89 2.60
CA GLY A 245 -9.20 -14.22 2.04
C GLY A 245 -9.48 -13.66 0.65
N SER A 246 -8.92 -12.49 0.31
CA SER A 246 -9.16 -11.86 -0.99
C SER A 246 -8.48 -12.61 -2.14
N SER A 247 -9.19 -12.77 -3.25
CA SER A 247 -8.63 -13.15 -4.54
C SER A 247 -8.31 -11.88 -5.33
N GLY A 248 -7.05 -11.68 -5.70
CA GLY A 248 -6.61 -10.44 -6.34
C GLY A 248 -7.22 -10.22 -7.71
N LEU A 249 -6.95 -9.05 -8.29
CA LEU A 249 -7.24 -8.74 -9.68
C LEU A 249 -6.66 -9.84 -10.57
N GLN A 250 -7.52 -10.62 -11.21
CA GLN A 250 -7.09 -11.57 -12.23
C GLN A 250 -6.42 -10.77 -13.37
N SER A 251 -5.11 -10.94 -13.56
CA SER A 251 -4.40 -10.39 -14.72
C SER A 251 -4.58 -11.33 -15.91
N PRO A 252 -4.93 -10.82 -17.11
CA PRO A 252 -4.89 -11.61 -18.33
C PRO A 252 -3.47 -11.70 -18.85
N ARG A 253 -2.66 -12.58 -18.28
CA ARG A 253 -1.55 -13.14 -19.05
C ARG A 253 -1.44 -14.65 -18.89
N THR A 254 -1.54 -15.27 -20.07
CA THR A 254 -0.97 -16.55 -20.48
C THR A 254 -1.55 -17.80 -19.82
N SER A 255 -2.73 -18.19 -20.27
CA SER A 255 -3.18 -19.58 -20.30
C SER A 255 -2.22 -20.44 -21.14
N LYS A 256 -1.12 -20.89 -20.53
CA LYS A 256 -0.37 -22.10 -20.95
C LYS A 256 -0.47 -23.24 -19.94
N VAL A 257 -1.10 -23.00 -18.79
CA VAL A 257 -1.42 -24.04 -17.81
C VAL A 257 -2.88 -24.42 -18.00
N PRO A 258 -3.22 -25.72 -18.14
CA PRO A 258 -4.62 -26.14 -18.09
C PRO A 258 -5.20 -25.64 -16.78
N LEU A 259 -6.31 -24.90 -16.83
CA LEU A 259 -7.10 -24.54 -15.65
C LEU A 259 -7.35 -25.82 -14.87
N ARG A 260 -6.56 -26.05 -13.81
CA ARG A 260 -6.89 -27.05 -12.81
C ARG A 260 -8.23 -26.59 -12.25
N GLU A 261 -9.22 -27.48 -12.32
CA GLU A 261 -10.58 -27.29 -11.82
C GLU A 261 -10.54 -26.66 -10.40
N ARG A 262 -10.66 -25.33 -10.31
CA ARG A 262 -11.04 -24.68 -9.06
C ARG A 262 -12.51 -25.07 -8.84
N LYS A 263 -12.74 -25.94 -7.86
CA LYS A 263 -14.10 -26.40 -7.47
C LYS A 263 -14.96 -25.28 -6.85
N SER A 264 -14.41 -24.11 -6.61
CA SER A 264 -15.09 -22.89 -6.16
C SER A 264 -14.95 -21.79 -7.22
N THR A 265 -16.09 -21.28 -7.70
CA THR A 265 -16.26 -20.54 -8.96
C THR A 265 -16.34 -19.01 -8.82
N PHE A 266 -15.95 -18.42 -7.69
CA PHE A 266 -16.10 -16.98 -7.48
C PHE A 266 -14.79 -16.35 -6.97
N ASP A 267 -14.45 -15.21 -7.56
CA ASP A 267 -13.50 -14.29 -6.98
C ASP A 267 -14.10 -13.69 -5.70
N MET A 268 -13.30 -13.64 -4.63
CA MET A 268 -13.65 -13.25 -3.29
C MET A 268 -12.96 -11.93 -2.93
N LEU A 269 -13.71 -11.00 -2.36
CA LEU A 269 -13.18 -9.77 -1.78
C LEU A 269 -13.46 -9.83 -0.29
N GLU A 270 -12.40 -9.83 0.51
CA GLU A 270 -12.50 -9.78 1.96
C GLU A 270 -11.89 -8.47 2.46
N LEU A 271 -12.69 -7.71 3.19
CA LEU A 271 -12.28 -6.47 3.82
C LEU A 271 -12.36 -6.64 5.34
N HIS A 272 -11.28 -6.28 6.01
CA HIS A 272 -11.23 -6.25 7.46
C HIS A 272 -11.56 -4.84 7.96
N ARG A 273 -12.55 -4.73 8.84
CA ARG A 273 -12.89 -3.48 9.54
C ARG A 273 -12.00 -3.32 10.77
N PHE A 274 -11.39 -2.15 10.94
CA PHE A 274 -10.70 -1.84 12.19
C PHE A 274 -11.70 -1.56 13.32
N SER A 275 -11.29 -1.82 14.57
CA SER A 275 -12.10 -1.56 15.76
C SER A 275 -12.36 -0.08 15.99
N ASN A 276 -11.42 0.78 15.59
CA ASN A 276 -11.45 2.22 15.76
C ASN A 276 -11.24 2.92 14.41
N PRO A 277 -11.79 4.15 14.24
CA PRO A 277 -11.45 4.99 13.09
C PRO A 277 -9.95 5.28 13.08
N LEU A 278 -9.34 5.09 11.92
CA LEU A 278 -7.95 5.48 11.64
C LEU A 278 -7.94 6.77 10.82
N VAL A 279 -7.00 7.65 11.14
CA VAL A 279 -6.86 8.98 10.55
C VAL A 279 -5.40 9.28 10.23
N ASN A 280 -5.17 10.29 9.39
CA ASN A 280 -3.82 10.76 9.09
C ASN A 280 -3.11 11.26 10.35
N CYS A 281 -1.83 10.93 10.47
CA CYS A 281 -0.96 11.46 11.50
C CYS A 281 -0.81 12.98 11.32
N PRO A 282 -1.09 13.78 12.37
CA PRO A 282 -1.07 15.24 12.26
C PRO A 282 0.34 15.83 12.06
N LEU A 283 1.38 15.02 12.24
CA LEU A 283 2.78 15.41 12.06
C LEU A 283 3.26 15.27 10.61
N LEU A 284 2.48 14.63 9.73
CA LEU A 284 2.80 14.58 8.31
C LEU A 284 2.78 16.00 7.72
N LEU A 285 3.78 16.32 6.89
CA LEU A 285 3.84 17.63 6.24
C LEU A 285 2.71 17.82 5.22
N ASP A 286 2.50 16.79 4.40
CA ASP A 286 1.47 16.76 3.36
C ASP A 286 0.94 15.32 3.26
N PRO A 287 -0.23 15.03 3.86
CA PRO A 287 -0.84 13.72 3.78
C PRO A 287 -1.21 13.28 2.35
N SER A 288 -1.44 14.24 1.43
CA SER A 288 -1.84 13.91 0.05
C SER A 288 -0.68 13.40 -0.80
N SER A 289 0.54 13.87 -0.54
CA SER A 289 1.75 13.39 -1.22
C SER A 289 2.45 12.26 -0.47
N TYR A 290 1.87 11.78 0.64
CA TYR A 290 2.53 10.80 1.50
C TYR A 290 2.37 9.39 0.93
N PHE A 291 3.52 8.75 0.68
CA PHE A 291 3.62 7.33 0.34
C PHE A 291 4.52 6.65 1.36
N PRO A 292 4.01 5.67 2.13
CA PRO A 292 4.78 5.05 3.22
C PRO A 292 5.97 4.25 2.70
N ASP A 293 5.76 3.44 1.65
CA ASP A 293 6.71 2.41 1.23
C ASP A 293 7.88 2.97 0.42
N VAL A 294 9.09 2.47 0.70
CA VAL A 294 10.31 2.97 0.03
C VAL A 294 10.59 2.25 -1.29
N VAL A 295 10.18 0.99 -1.41
CA VAL A 295 10.42 0.17 -2.59
C VAL A 295 9.09 -0.38 -3.12
N ASP A 296 8.75 0.03 -4.34
CA ASP A 296 7.66 -0.54 -5.12
C ASP A 296 8.17 -1.79 -5.88
N LEU A 297 7.79 -2.96 -5.39
CA LEU A 297 8.14 -4.25 -5.97
C LEU A 297 7.35 -4.54 -7.25
N THR A 298 6.31 -3.77 -7.60
CA THR A 298 5.68 -3.90 -8.93
C THR A 298 6.60 -3.37 -10.02
N GLN A 299 7.30 -2.26 -9.75
CA GLN A 299 8.20 -1.59 -10.67
C GLN A 299 9.60 -2.21 -10.66
N ASP A 300 10.09 -2.63 -9.49
CA ASP A 300 11.43 -3.17 -9.35
C ASP A 300 11.44 -4.70 -9.38
N ALA A 301 11.66 -5.27 -10.56
CA ALA A 301 11.72 -6.71 -10.76
C ALA A 301 12.87 -7.40 -9.98
N ALA A 302 14.02 -6.75 -9.83
CA ALA A 302 15.17 -7.33 -9.13
C ALA A 302 14.91 -7.37 -7.62
N ALA A 303 14.35 -6.30 -7.06
CA ALA A 303 13.90 -6.27 -5.67
C ALA A 303 12.79 -7.30 -5.44
N ARG A 304 11.81 -7.39 -6.35
CA ARG A 304 10.70 -8.32 -6.25
C ARG A 304 11.17 -9.78 -6.17
N GLU A 305 12.05 -10.18 -7.08
CA GLU A 305 12.58 -11.55 -7.08
C GLU A 305 13.31 -11.86 -5.77
N TYR A 306 14.17 -10.93 -5.33
CA TYR A 306 14.91 -11.08 -4.08
C TYR A 306 13.99 -11.24 -2.87
N TRP A 307 13.02 -10.32 -2.69
CA TRP A 307 12.14 -10.36 -1.54
C TRP A 307 11.23 -11.58 -1.56
N LEU A 308 10.59 -11.91 -2.69
CA LEU A 308 9.76 -13.11 -2.78
C LEU A 308 10.53 -14.38 -2.41
N GLN A 309 11.78 -14.50 -2.86
CA GLN A 309 12.66 -15.61 -2.48
C GLN A 309 12.94 -15.61 -0.96
N CYS A 310 13.27 -14.46 -0.37
CA CYS A 310 13.48 -14.36 1.08
C CYS A 310 12.26 -14.81 1.89
N PHE A 311 11.06 -14.40 1.49
CA PHE A 311 9.83 -14.80 2.17
C PHE A 311 9.50 -16.29 1.97
N GLU A 312 9.75 -16.84 0.79
CA GLU A 312 9.60 -18.28 0.51
C GLU A 312 10.56 -19.11 1.38
N GLU A 313 11.85 -18.76 1.42
CA GLU A 313 12.86 -19.46 2.23
C GLU A 313 12.62 -19.35 3.75
N ALA A 314 12.04 -18.25 4.21
CA ALA A 314 11.75 -18.05 5.63
C ALA A 314 10.46 -18.74 6.10
N THR A 315 9.63 -19.24 5.18
CA THR A 315 8.29 -19.78 5.49
C THR A 315 8.34 -20.90 6.53
N ASP A 316 9.30 -21.82 6.42
CA ASP A 316 9.43 -22.95 7.35
C ASP A 316 9.69 -22.52 8.79
N LYS A 317 10.46 -21.45 8.98
CA LYS A 317 10.70 -20.88 10.32
C LYS A 317 9.44 -20.31 10.95
N PHE A 318 8.59 -19.68 10.13
CA PHE A 318 7.31 -19.16 10.62
C PHE A 318 6.34 -20.31 10.99
N VAL A 319 6.36 -21.42 10.23
CA VAL A 319 5.61 -22.64 10.56
C VAL A 319 6.06 -23.20 11.91
N GLU A 320 7.36 -23.38 12.10
CA GLU A 320 7.93 -23.87 13.37
C GLU A 320 7.54 -22.97 14.54
N ARG A 321 7.66 -21.65 14.35
CA ARG A 321 7.28 -20.65 15.37
C ARG A 321 5.79 -20.69 15.70
N ALA A 322 4.93 -20.80 14.68
CA ALA A 322 3.49 -20.92 14.86
C ALA A 322 3.11 -22.17 15.66
N ILE A 323 3.70 -23.33 15.34
CA ILE A 323 3.49 -24.57 16.10
C ILE A 323 3.96 -24.41 17.55
N ALA A 324 5.16 -23.87 17.76
CA ALA A 324 5.73 -23.68 19.11
C ALA A 324 4.88 -22.73 19.98
N SER A 325 4.15 -21.79 19.38
CA SER A 325 3.29 -20.86 20.10
C SER A 325 2.08 -21.51 20.78
N GLN A 326 1.67 -22.70 20.32
CA GLN A 326 0.47 -23.42 20.80
C GLN A 326 0.79 -24.90 21.08
N PRO A 327 1.66 -25.20 22.06
CA PRO A 327 2.15 -26.56 22.32
C PRO A 327 1.03 -27.54 22.75
N ASP A 328 -0.05 -27.02 23.33
CA ASP A 328 -1.17 -27.81 23.82
C ASP A 328 -2.25 -28.07 22.74
N SER A 329 -2.10 -27.49 21.53
CA SER A 329 -3.06 -27.66 20.42
C SER A 329 -2.69 -28.87 19.57
N VAL A 330 -3.56 -29.88 19.60
CA VAL A 330 -3.37 -31.15 18.84
C VAL A 330 -3.37 -30.96 17.33
N ASP A 331 -4.01 -29.91 16.83
CA ASP A 331 -4.18 -29.59 15.42
C ASP A 331 -3.23 -28.48 14.92
N ALA A 332 -2.32 -27.97 15.77
CA ALA A 332 -1.40 -26.88 15.43
C ALA A 332 -0.54 -27.23 14.19
N SER A 333 -0.01 -28.45 14.12
CA SER A 333 0.79 -28.91 12.98
C SER A 333 -0.01 -28.89 11.66
N ASP A 334 -1.26 -29.38 11.70
CA ASP A 334 -2.14 -29.42 10.53
C ASP A 334 -2.53 -28.01 10.07
N ARG A 335 -2.81 -27.10 11.00
CA ARG A 335 -3.10 -25.69 10.69
C ARG A 335 -1.87 -24.99 10.11
N ALA A 336 -0.68 -25.25 10.65
CA ALA A 336 0.56 -24.67 10.17
C ALA A 336 0.95 -25.18 8.77
N ALA A 337 0.67 -26.45 8.45
CA ALA A 337 0.82 -27.00 7.10
C ALA A 337 -0.13 -26.30 6.10
N LYS A 338 -1.40 -26.09 6.46
CA LYS A 338 -2.37 -25.34 5.64
C LYS A 338 -1.94 -23.89 5.43
N PHE A 339 -1.45 -23.23 6.47
CA PHE A 339 -0.84 -21.89 6.39
C PHE A 339 0.26 -21.88 5.33
N LYS A 340 1.24 -22.79 5.44
CA LYS A 340 2.38 -22.88 4.52
C LYS A 340 1.93 -23.02 3.07
N ASP A 341 1.03 -23.97 2.80
CA ASP A 341 0.57 -24.25 1.43
C ASP A 341 -0.13 -23.04 0.81
N LYS A 342 -1.05 -22.40 1.57
CA LYS A 342 -1.77 -21.22 1.11
C LYS A 342 -0.84 -20.01 0.91
N TYR A 343 0.06 -19.77 1.86
CA TYR A 343 0.98 -18.65 1.81
C TYR A 343 1.96 -18.77 0.64
N LEU A 344 2.56 -19.94 0.44
CA LEU A 344 3.45 -20.19 -0.71
C LEU A 344 2.71 -20.08 -2.05
N GLN A 345 1.44 -20.50 -2.10
CA GLN A 345 0.61 -20.29 -3.28
C GLN A 345 0.39 -18.80 -3.55
N ARG A 346 0.18 -17.98 -2.51
CA ARG A 346 0.05 -16.52 -2.67
C ARG A 346 1.36 -15.86 -3.13
N LEU A 347 2.51 -16.28 -2.62
CA LEU A 347 3.80 -15.76 -3.09
C LEU A 347 4.02 -16.05 -4.58
N LYS A 348 3.61 -17.24 -5.05
CA LYS A 348 3.64 -17.57 -6.49
C LYS A 348 2.71 -16.68 -7.31
N GLU A 349 1.54 -16.33 -6.77
CA GLU A 349 0.61 -15.39 -7.41
C GLU A 349 1.22 -13.98 -7.51
N PHE A 350 1.86 -13.46 -6.46
CA PHE A 350 2.57 -12.17 -6.53
C PHE A 350 3.72 -12.19 -7.53
N LYS A 351 4.43 -13.32 -7.66
CA LYS A 351 5.48 -13.48 -8.67
C LYS A 351 4.92 -13.40 -10.10
N ALA A 352 3.78 -14.04 -10.34
CA ALA A 352 3.14 -14.07 -11.65
C ALA A 352 2.39 -12.77 -11.99
N ASN A 353 1.80 -12.13 -10.98
CA ASN A 353 0.96 -10.95 -11.10
C ASN A 353 1.21 -9.98 -9.93
N PRO A 354 2.27 -9.16 -10.00
CA PRO A 354 2.64 -8.28 -8.89
C PRO A 354 1.62 -7.15 -8.63
N SER A 355 0.78 -6.81 -9.60
CA SER A 355 -0.23 -5.76 -9.45
C SER A 355 -1.61 -6.29 -9.03
N ALA A 356 -1.71 -7.59 -8.71
CA ALA A 356 -2.98 -8.24 -8.38
C ALA A 356 -3.70 -7.59 -7.20
N PHE A 357 -2.94 -7.07 -6.24
CA PHE A 357 -3.46 -6.57 -4.97
C PHE A 357 -3.05 -5.10 -4.72
N GLY A 358 -2.96 -4.31 -5.80
CA GLY A 358 -2.38 -2.97 -5.76
C GLY A 358 -0.86 -3.01 -5.93
N SER A 359 -0.17 -2.03 -5.37
CA SER A 359 1.30 -1.99 -5.38
C SER A 359 1.85 -3.06 -4.44
N LEU A 360 2.55 -4.05 -5.00
CA LEU A 360 3.36 -4.98 -4.23
C LEU A 360 4.51 -4.23 -3.57
N THR A 361 4.60 -4.34 -2.25
CA THR A 361 5.62 -3.72 -1.40
C THR A 361 6.12 -4.73 -0.37
N VAL A 362 7.25 -4.45 0.29
CA VAL A 362 7.72 -5.30 1.40
C VAL A 362 6.67 -5.35 2.51
N ARG A 363 5.99 -4.23 2.81
CA ARG A 363 4.88 -4.17 3.76
C ARG A 363 3.74 -5.11 3.36
N SER A 364 3.29 -5.10 2.11
CA SER A 364 2.22 -6.01 1.66
C SER A 364 2.61 -7.50 1.79
N LEU A 365 3.88 -7.86 1.63
CA LEU A 365 4.37 -9.23 1.85
C LEU A 365 4.33 -9.59 3.34
N LEU A 366 4.73 -8.67 4.23
CA LEU A 366 4.65 -8.84 5.68
C LEU A 366 3.18 -8.97 6.13
N ASP A 367 2.31 -8.06 5.70
CA ASP A 367 0.89 -8.07 6.03
C ASP A 367 0.21 -9.35 5.53
N THR A 368 0.56 -9.82 4.31
CA THR A 368 0.04 -11.09 3.77
C THR A 368 0.37 -12.27 4.69
N ARG A 369 1.61 -12.35 5.19
CA ARG A 369 2.00 -13.42 6.12
C ARG A 369 1.16 -13.37 7.40
N GLU A 370 1.04 -12.19 8.02
CA GLU A 370 0.27 -12.01 9.25
C GLU A 370 -1.20 -12.39 9.06
N HIS A 371 -1.80 -12.02 7.93
CA HIS A 371 -3.18 -12.38 7.61
C HIS A 371 -3.37 -13.90 7.49
N PHE A 372 -2.47 -14.61 6.81
CA PHE A 372 -2.55 -16.07 6.68
C PHE A 372 -2.31 -16.80 8.01
N LEU A 373 -1.43 -16.27 8.87
CA LEU A 373 -1.24 -16.79 10.22
C LEU A 373 -2.53 -16.64 11.05
N LYS A 374 -3.14 -15.45 11.01
CA LYS A 374 -4.41 -15.16 11.69
C LYS A 374 -5.57 -16.02 11.17
N GLU A 375 -5.70 -16.18 9.85
CA GLU A 375 -6.69 -17.08 9.21
C GLU A 375 -6.51 -18.52 9.71
N SER A 376 -5.26 -18.94 9.90
CA SER A 376 -4.89 -20.25 10.42
C SER A 376 -4.96 -20.34 11.95
N SER A 377 -5.55 -19.34 12.63
CA SER A 377 -5.74 -19.25 14.08
C SER A 377 -4.42 -19.21 14.88
N PHE A 378 -3.37 -18.61 14.31
CA PHE A 378 -2.15 -18.23 15.01
C PHE A 378 -2.12 -16.72 15.21
N SER A 379 -2.67 -16.24 16.32
CA SER A 379 -2.83 -14.81 16.60
C SER A 379 -1.55 -14.10 17.08
N ASP A 380 -0.66 -14.82 17.77
CA ASP A 380 0.65 -14.30 18.19
C ASP A 380 1.69 -15.44 18.26
N PRO A 381 2.32 -15.79 17.13
CA PRO A 381 3.37 -16.81 17.11
C PRO A 381 4.58 -16.50 18.01
N TYR A 382 4.78 -15.24 18.40
CA TYR A 382 5.97 -14.77 19.10
C TYR A 382 5.72 -14.52 20.61
N ILE A 383 4.50 -14.75 21.11
CA ILE A 383 4.13 -14.40 22.49
C ILE A 383 5.08 -14.94 23.56
N GLN A 384 5.44 -16.23 23.49
CA GLN A 384 6.34 -16.86 24.47
C GLN A 384 7.74 -16.26 24.41
N GLN A 385 8.22 -15.98 23.19
CA GLN A 385 9.53 -15.38 22.97
C GLN A 385 9.55 -13.94 23.50
N LYS A 386 8.55 -13.12 23.17
CA LYS A 386 8.41 -11.75 23.69
C LYS A 386 8.40 -11.73 25.22
N GLN A 387 7.63 -12.62 25.86
CA GLN A 387 7.57 -12.72 27.32
C GLN A 387 8.95 -13.05 27.93
N PHE A 388 9.63 -14.05 27.38
CA PHE A 388 10.96 -14.45 27.85
C PHE A 388 11.96 -13.29 27.71
N GLU A 389 12.03 -12.66 26.54
CA GLU A 389 12.95 -11.54 26.28
C GLU A 389 12.67 -10.35 27.20
N ASN A 390 11.39 -10.02 27.39
CA ASN A 390 10.97 -8.95 28.29
C ASN A 390 11.44 -9.22 29.73
N GLU A 391 11.31 -10.46 30.21
CA GLU A 391 11.76 -10.84 31.55
C GLU A 391 13.28 -10.77 31.71
N GLN A 392 14.04 -11.21 30.71
CA GLN A 392 15.51 -11.10 30.76
C GLN A 392 15.96 -9.64 30.72
N ALA A 393 15.39 -8.83 29.82
CA ALA A 393 15.75 -7.42 29.69
C ALA A 393 15.45 -6.63 30.98
N LEU A 394 14.32 -6.90 31.65
CA LEU A 394 13.98 -6.26 32.92
C LEU A 394 14.97 -6.55 34.05
N LYS A 395 15.59 -7.74 34.09
CA LYS A 395 16.62 -8.06 35.09
C LYS A 395 17.85 -7.17 34.98
N HIS A 396 18.15 -6.68 33.78
CA HIS A 396 19.34 -5.87 33.51
C HIS A 396 19.06 -4.35 33.53
N LEU A 397 17.79 -3.95 33.61
CA LEU A 397 17.40 -2.55 33.48
C LEU A 397 17.99 -1.67 34.58
N GLU A 398 17.94 -2.11 35.84
CA GLU A 398 18.42 -1.30 36.97
C GLU A 398 19.92 -0.98 36.83
N ASP A 399 20.73 -2.00 36.55
CA ASP A 399 22.17 -1.84 36.37
C ASP A 399 22.49 -1.02 35.12
N HIS A 400 21.71 -1.18 34.05
CA HIS A 400 21.88 -0.37 32.84
C HIS A 400 21.58 1.12 33.10
N LEU A 401 20.53 1.45 33.85
CA LEU A 401 20.21 2.82 34.23
C LEU A 401 21.30 3.44 35.12
N LYS A 402 21.81 2.69 36.10
CA LYS A 402 22.94 3.12 36.94
C LYS A 402 24.20 3.39 36.11
N PHE A 403 24.49 2.52 35.15
CA PHE A 403 25.59 2.73 34.20
C PHE A 403 25.40 4.03 33.42
N LEU A 404 24.23 4.26 32.81
CA LEU A 404 23.95 5.46 32.04
C LEU A 404 24.06 6.75 32.87
N ASP A 405 23.63 6.71 34.12
CA ASP A 405 23.70 7.85 35.03
C ASP A 405 25.13 8.13 35.54
N SER A 406 26.03 7.14 35.47
CA SER A 406 27.45 7.34 35.81
C SER A 406 28.25 8.07 34.72
N LEU A 407 27.72 8.14 33.50
CA LEU A 407 28.39 8.74 32.34
C LEU A 407 28.32 10.27 32.34
N SER A 408 29.29 10.91 31.69
CA SER A 408 29.20 12.34 31.35
C SER A 408 28.01 12.58 30.41
N TRP A 409 27.44 13.78 30.40
CA TRP A 409 26.25 14.08 29.59
C TRP A 409 26.42 13.70 28.11
N GLN A 410 27.55 14.05 27.49
CA GLN A 410 27.84 13.72 26.09
C GLN A 410 27.98 12.20 25.86
N ALA A 411 28.66 11.49 26.76
CA ALA A 411 28.80 10.04 26.68
C ALA A 411 27.47 9.32 26.90
N LYS A 412 26.63 9.83 27.79
CA LYS A 412 25.27 9.34 28.04
C LYS A 412 24.39 9.45 26.80
N GLN A 413 24.41 10.59 26.09
CA GLN A 413 23.61 10.74 24.86
C GLN A 413 24.00 9.71 23.80
N LEU A 414 25.30 9.45 23.62
CA LEU A 414 25.76 8.43 22.67
C LEU A 414 25.33 7.04 23.12
N ALA A 415 25.52 6.71 24.39
CA ALA A 415 25.15 5.41 24.95
C ALA A 415 23.64 5.12 24.85
N LEU A 416 22.79 6.14 24.98
CA LEU A 416 21.34 6.02 24.79
C LEU A 416 20.99 5.72 23.32
N VAL A 417 21.63 6.40 22.37
CA VAL A 417 21.44 6.13 20.94
C VAL A 417 21.94 4.73 20.56
N GLU A 418 23.11 4.34 21.07
CA GLU A 418 23.63 2.99 20.90
C GLU A 418 22.73 1.94 21.57
N GLY A 419 22.07 2.27 22.68
CA GLY A 419 21.08 1.42 23.33
C GLY A 419 19.85 1.15 22.46
N LEU A 420 19.30 2.19 21.84
CA LEU A 420 18.23 2.05 20.84
C LEU A 420 18.66 1.15 19.67
N LEU A 421 19.85 1.42 19.11
CA LEU A 421 20.38 0.67 17.97
C LEU A 421 20.68 -0.79 18.32
N ALA A 422 21.30 -1.05 19.48
CA ALA A 422 21.63 -2.39 19.94
C ALA A 422 20.38 -3.22 20.19
N GLY A 423 19.34 -2.61 20.75
CA GLY A 423 18.01 -3.20 20.88
C GLY A 423 17.44 -3.69 19.56
N ASN A 424 17.56 -2.87 18.52
CA ASN A 424 17.09 -3.24 17.19
C ASN A 424 17.91 -4.34 16.51
N VAL A 425 19.16 -4.66 16.93
CA VAL A 425 19.95 -5.77 16.34
C VAL A 425 19.29 -7.14 16.60
N PHE A 426 18.54 -7.29 17.69
CA PHE A 426 17.93 -8.54 18.13
C PHE A 426 16.65 -8.87 17.37
N ASP A 427 16.78 -9.19 16.08
CA ASP A 427 15.70 -9.75 15.28
C ASP A 427 15.93 -11.25 15.11
N TRP A 428 15.24 -12.04 15.92
CA TRP A 428 15.40 -13.50 16.01
C TRP A 428 14.93 -14.22 14.72
N GLY A 429 14.41 -13.48 13.73
CA GLY A 429 14.02 -13.98 12.41
C GLY A 429 15.16 -14.06 11.39
N ALA A 430 16.27 -13.34 11.56
CA ALA A 430 17.35 -13.34 10.59
C ALA A 430 18.14 -14.67 10.61
N LYS A 431 18.35 -15.28 9.45
CA LYS A 431 19.04 -16.58 9.27
C LYS A 431 20.41 -16.64 9.94
N GLU A 432 21.09 -15.50 10.03
CA GLU A 432 22.40 -15.39 10.67
C GLU A 432 22.32 -15.26 12.21
N VAL A 433 21.26 -14.67 12.78
CA VAL A 433 21.06 -14.56 14.25
C VAL A 433 20.80 -15.92 14.88
N VAL A 434 20.08 -16.81 14.17
CA VAL A 434 19.82 -18.19 14.62
C VAL A 434 21.10 -19.03 14.71
N ASN A 435 22.02 -18.91 13.73
CA ASN A 435 23.32 -19.60 13.77
C ASN A 435 24.20 -19.15 14.95
N ILE A 436 23.97 -17.93 15.45
CA ILE A 436 24.72 -17.34 16.57
C ILE A 436 24.13 -17.79 17.91
N MET A 437 22.83 -18.09 17.95
CA MET A 437 22.15 -18.55 19.17
C MET A 437 22.51 -19.98 19.60
N GLU A 438 22.99 -20.82 18.67
CA GLU A 438 23.49 -22.16 19.00
C GLU A 438 24.72 -22.13 19.93
N GLU A 439 25.37 -20.95 20.11
CA GLU A 439 26.53 -20.75 20.97
C GLU A 439 26.19 -20.30 22.42
N GLY A 440 24.90 -20.09 22.74
CA GLY A 440 24.40 -20.08 24.13
C GLY A 440 24.80 -18.92 25.05
N GLN A 441 25.41 -17.83 24.56
CA GLN A 441 25.85 -16.69 25.40
C GLN A 441 25.47 -15.30 24.91
N PHE A 442 24.47 -15.14 24.02
CA PHE A 442 24.24 -13.85 23.37
C PHE A 442 23.49 -12.80 24.23
N GLY A 443 24.11 -11.64 24.53
CA GLY A 443 23.59 -10.57 25.41
C GLY A 443 23.71 -9.13 24.88
N PHE A 444 23.15 -8.14 25.59
CA PHE A 444 23.12 -6.70 25.19
C PHE A 444 24.49 -6.12 24.80
N THR A 445 25.54 -6.49 25.54
CA THR A 445 26.92 -6.04 25.28
C THR A 445 27.45 -6.53 23.94
N GLU A 446 27.09 -7.74 23.51
CA GLU A 446 27.56 -8.34 22.27
C GLU A 446 26.84 -7.77 21.05
N ALA A 447 25.55 -7.46 21.17
CA ALA A 447 24.85 -6.70 20.13
C ALA A 447 25.46 -5.32 19.91
N ARG A 448 25.81 -4.61 20.99
CA ARG A 448 26.52 -3.33 20.88
C ARG A 448 27.88 -3.48 20.20
N ALA A 449 28.60 -4.58 20.44
CA ALA A 449 29.88 -4.85 19.80
C ALA A 449 29.79 -5.11 18.29
N ARG A 450 28.60 -5.52 17.78
CA ARG A 450 28.35 -5.75 16.35
C ARG A 450 27.86 -4.53 15.59
N LEU A 451 27.50 -3.46 16.29
CA LEU A 451 27.10 -2.20 15.67
C LEU A 451 28.24 -1.62 14.84
N GLN A 452 27.91 -1.06 13.68
CA GLN A 452 28.86 -0.31 12.87
C GLN A 452 29.52 0.79 13.72
N ALA A 453 30.84 0.79 13.79
CA ALA A 453 31.58 1.90 14.39
C ALA A 453 31.36 3.17 13.57
N ARG A 454 31.28 4.32 14.25
CA ARG A 454 31.08 5.60 13.58
C ARG A 454 32.27 5.93 12.64
N PRO A 455 32.05 6.58 11.48
CA PRO A 455 30.77 7.15 11.02
C PRO A 455 29.78 6.08 10.56
N TRP A 456 28.52 6.25 10.95
CA TRP A 456 27.43 5.39 10.48
C TRP A 456 27.09 5.66 9.00
N LEU A 457 26.40 4.72 8.35
CA LEU A 457 25.96 4.87 6.96
C LEU A 457 25.15 6.16 6.74
N VAL A 458 24.20 6.44 7.63
CA VAL A 458 23.60 7.77 7.78
C VAL A 458 23.86 8.22 9.19
N ASP A 459 24.76 9.19 9.34
CA ASP A 459 25.19 9.69 10.65
C ASP A 459 24.81 11.17 10.81
N ASN A 460 23.68 11.42 11.48
CA ASN A 460 23.29 12.76 11.91
C ASN A 460 23.39 12.94 13.43
N TYR A 461 24.24 12.13 14.08
CA TYR A 461 24.37 12.15 15.54
C TYR A 461 24.85 13.50 16.06
N GLU A 462 25.86 14.13 15.44
CA GLU A 462 26.35 15.44 15.88
C GLU A 462 25.25 16.51 15.78
N GLN A 463 24.46 16.47 14.71
CA GLN A 463 23.35 17.42 14.53
C GLN A 463 22.29 17.25 15.61
N TRP A 464 21.99 16.00 15.96
CA TRP A 464 21.08 15.66 17.06
C TRP A 464 21.65 16.10 18.41
N LEU A 465 22.94 15.83 18.68
CA LEU A 465 23.60 16.21 19.92
C LEU A 465 23.61 17.73 20.11
N GLU A 466 23.91 18.50 19.06
CA GLU A 466 23.80 19.96 19.10
C GLU A 466 22.34 20.40 19.31
N ARG A 467 21.37 19.73 18.68
CA ARG A 467 19.96 20.03 18.90
C ARG A 467 19.55 19.83 20.37
N LEU A 468 20.06 18.81 21.04
CA LEU A 468 19.74 18.51 22.44
C LEU A 468 20.25 19.58 23.42
N LYS A 469 21.26 20.36 23.05
CA LYS A 469 21.71 21.53 23.83
C LYS A 469 20.75 22.72 23.73
N GLY A 470 19.90 22.73 22.70
CA GLY A 470 18.87 23.76 22.49
C GLY A 470 17.65 23.60 23.40
N PRO A 471 16.56 24.34 23.10
CA PRO A 471 15.32 24.27 23.85
C PRO A 471 14.74 22.85 23.93
N VAL A 472 14.09 22.54 25.04
CA VAL A 472 13.41 21.26 25.24
C VAL A 472 12.26 21.10 24.25
N HIS A 473 12.03 19.87 23.78
CA HIS A 473 10.87 19.53 22.98
C HIS A 473 9.61 19.54 23.86
N ASN A 474 8.48 19.98 23.32
CA ASN A 474 7.19 19.96 24.02
C ASN A 474 6.73 18.52 24.26
N CYS A 475 6.71 17.71 23.20
CA CYS A 475 6.34 16.32 23.28
C CYS A 475 6.99 15.49 22.15
N ALA A 476 7.56 14.34 22.52
CA ALA A 476 8.10 13.35 21.60
C ALA A 476 7.12 12.19 21.42
N VAL A 477 6.87 11.79 20.18
CA VAL A 477 6.09 10.59 19.85
C VAL A 477 7.06 9.53 19.36
N ILE A 478 7.16 8.41 20.06
CA ILE A 478 8.08 7.32 19.73
C ILE A 478 7.25 6.13 19.27
N PHE A 479 7.42 5.71 18.01
CA PHE A 479 6.83 4.49 17.48
C PHE A 479 7.81 3.34 17.70
N CYS A 480 7.48 2.47 18.65
CA CYS A 480 8.31 1.35 19.09
C CYS A 480 8.28 0.18 18.10
N ASP A 481 9.40 -0.53 17.94
CA ASP A 481 9.55 -1.74 17.13
C ASP A 481 9.38 -2.98 18.01
N ASN A 482 10.47 -3.53 18.57
CA ASN A 482 10.48 -4.88 19.15
C ASN A 482 10.22 -4.93 20.67
N SER A 483 9.78 -6.10 21.13
CA SER A 483 9.82 -6.46 22.55
C SER A 483 11.26 -6.70 23.04
N GLY A 484 11.41 -6.93 24.35
CA GLY A 484 12.68 -7.33 24.96
C GLY A 484 13.65 -6.17 25.14
N ILE A 485 14.90 -6.40 24.76
CA ILE A 485 16.01 -5.45 24.92
C ILE A 485 15.70 -4.11 24.24
N ASP A 486 15.04 -4.15 23.08
CA ASP A 486 14.71 -2.96 22.29
C ASP A 486 13.87 -1.95 23.10
N ILE A 487 12.65 -2.33 23.46
CA ILE A 487 11.79 -1.47 24.26
C ILE A 487 12.36 -1.22 25.68
N ILE A 488 12.86 -2.24 26.39
CA ILE A 488 13.23 -2.13 27.82
C ILE A 488 14.57 -1.45 28.05
N LEU A 489 15.62 -1.78 27.27
CA LEU A 489 16.98 -1.26 27.45
C LEU A 489 17.35 -0.18 26.41
N GLY A 490 16.58 -0.04 25.34
CA GLY A 490 16.72 1.05 24.37
C GLY A 490 15.72 2.18 24.61
N VAL A 491 14.44 1.91 24.28
CA VAL A 491 13.40 2.94 24.22
C VAL A 491 13.07 3.55 25.58
N PHE A 492 12.88 2.76 26.63
CA PHE A 492 12.57 3.30 27.96
C PHE A 492 13.69 4.19 28.52
N PRO A 493 14.99 3.81 28.48
CA PRO A 493 16.08 4.70 28.87
C PRO A 493 16.15 5.98 28.03
N PHE A 494 15.91 5.89 26.72
CA PHE A 494 15.85 7.07 25.85
C PHE A 494 14.69 8.00 26.21
N ALA A 495 13.49 7.45 26.40
CA ALA A 495 12.32 8.19 26.87
C ALA A 495 12.55 8.82 28.25
N ARG A 496 13.22 8.09 29.17
CA ARG A 496 13.60 8.59 30.49
C ARG A 496 14.47 9.84 30.40
N GLU A 497 15.44 9.87 29.48
CA GLU A 497 16.29 11.05 29.28
C GLU A 497 15.49 12.25 28.75
N LEU A 498 14.59 12.05 27.79
CA LEU A 498 13.68 13.10 27.31
C LEU A 498 12.80 13.64 28.44
N LEU A 499 12.19 12.75 29.23
CA LEU A 499 11.37 13.10 30.39
C LEU A 499 12.15 13.87 31.46
N SER A 500 13.42 13.53 31.67
CA SER A 500 14.32 14.22 32.62
C SER A 500 14.67 15.63 32.16
N ARG A 501 14.69 15.86 30.84
CA ARG A 501 14.84 17.19 30.24
C ARG A 501 13.55 18.01 30.25
N GLY A 502 12.42 17.43 30.65
CA GLY A 502 11.11 18.10 30.70
C GLY A 502 10.23 17.88 29.46
N THR A 503 10.70 17.13 28.46
CA THR A 503 9.90 16.74 27.30
C THR A 503 8.85 15.72 27.71
N LYS A 504 7.60 15.88 27.27
CA LYS A 504 6.57 14.84 27.43
C LYS A 504 6.80 13.74 26.38
N VAL A 505 6.39 12.51 26.65
CA VAL A 505 6.62 11.37 25.76
C VAL A 505 5.31 10.60 25.53
N ILE A 506 5.00 10.34 24.28
CA ILE A 506 3.99 9.37 23.85
C ILE A 506 4.74 8.15 23.32
N LEU A 507 4.60 7.01 23.99
CA LEU A 507 5.06 5.72 23.45
C LEU A 507 3.91 5.09 22.68
N CYS A 508 4.14 4.86 21.39
CA CYS A 508 3.18 4.27 20.47
C CYS A 508 3.60 2.85 20.09
N ALA A 509 2.68 1.90 20.27
CA ALA A 509 2.90 0.49 19.98
C ALA A 509 1.75 -0.08 19.14
N ASN A 510 1.95 -1.25 18.53
CA ASN A 510 0.93 -1.87 17.69
C ASN A 510 -0.31 -2.26 18.50
N THR A 511 -1.48 -2.17 17.89
CA THR A 511 -2.73 -2.63 18.51
C THR A 511 -2.78 -4.16 18.59
N MET A 512 -2.32 -4.82 17.53
CA MET A 512 -2.29 -6.28 17.43
C MET A 512 -0.86 -6.79 17.20
N PRO A 513 -0.56 -8.05 17.57
CA PRO A 513 0.74 -8.66 17.33
C PRO A 513 1.13 -8.67 15.84
N ALA A 514 2.40 -8.43 15.57
CA ALA A 514 3.03 -8.61 14.28
C ALA A 514 4.51 -8.93 14.52
N LEU A 515 4.99 -10.10 14.12
CA LEU A 515 6.31 -10.59 14.52
C LEU A 515 6.52 -10.48 16.05
N ASN A 516 7.72 -10.10 16.49
CA ASN A 516 8.09 -9.83 17.87
C ASN A 516 7.87 -8.35 18.27
N ASP A 517 7.13 -7.58 17.47
CA ASP A 517 6.81 -6.20 17.81
C ASP A 517 6.05 -6.11 19.13
N VAL A 518 6.34 -5.05 19.88
CA VAL A 518 5.63 -4.80 21.13
C VAL A 518 4.24 -4.24 20.85
N THR A 519 3.24 -4.77 21.56
CA THR A 519 1.85 -4.31 21.47
C THR A 519 1.50 -3.31 22.58
N TYR A 520 0.45 -2.52 22.37
CA TYR A 520 -0.05 -1.54 23.33
C TYR A 520 -0.32 -2.15 24.72
N SER A 521 -1.02 -3.30 24.75
CA SER A 521 -1.35 -4.01 25.99
C SER A 521 -0.09 -4.48 26.72
N GLU A 522 0.93 -4.93 25.98
CA GLU A 522 2.23 -5.31 26.53
C GLU A 522 2.98 -4.10 27.08
N VAL A 523 3.05 -2.98 26.35
CA VAL A 523 3.74 -1.76 26.82
C VAL A 523 3.10 -1.22 28.10
N ILE A 524 1.78 -1.29 28.27
CA ILE A 524 1.12 -0.90 29.53
C ILE A 524 1.67 -1.70 30.71
N ILE A 525 1.81 -3.02 30.55
CA ILE A 525 2.32 -3.90 31.60
C ILE A 525 3.81 -3.63 31.85
N LEU A 526 4.59 -3.51 30.77
CA LEU A 526 6.02 -3.22 30.84
C LEU A 526 6.29 -1.88 31.52
N ALA A 527 5.55 -0.82 31.19
CA ALA A 527 5.72 0.50 31.78
C ALA A 527 5.51 0.47 33.30
N LYS A 528 4.55 -0.31 33.81
CA LYS A 528 4.37 -0.49 35.26
C LYS A 528 5.58 -1.19 35.90
N ARG A 529 6.15 -2.20 35.24
CA ARG A 529 7.35 -2.91 35.73
C ARG A 529 8.59 -2.02 35.68
N VAL A 530 8.76 -1.25 34.61
CA VAL A 530 9.84 -0.26 34.45
C VAL A 530 9.70 0.86 35.50
N ALA A 531 8.49 1.33 35.77
CA ALA A 531 8.21 2.34 36.80
C ALA A 531 8.58 1.88 38.21
N ALA A 532 8.47 0.58 38.50
CA ALA A 532 8.92 0.03 39.78
C ALA A 532 10.45 0.10 39.96
N ILE A 533 11.20 0.21 38.86
CA ILE A 533 12.67 0.27 38.84
C ILE A 533 13.16 1.73 38.68
N SER A 534 12.45 2.55 37.90
CA SER A 534 12.84 3.93 37.58
C SER A 534 11.86 4.95 38.16
N GLU A 535 12.31 5.70 39.17
CA GLU A 535 11.51 6.77 39.79
C GLU A 535 11.09 7.85 38.77
N THR A 536 11.96 8.18 37.82
CA THR A 536 11.67 9.14 36.74
C THR A 536 10.47 8.70 35.90
N ILE A 537 10.43 7.43 35.51
CA ILE A 537 9.33 6.86 34.72
C ILE A 537 8.06 6.78 35.56
N SER A 538 8.18 6.34 36.82
CA SER A 538 7.06 6.29 37.76
C SER A 538 6.37 7.65 37.91
N ARG A 539 7.17 8.70 38.16
CA ARG A 539 6.67 10.07 38.28
C ARG A 539 6.07 10.57 36.97
N ALA A 540 6.71 10.30 35.84
CA ALA A 540 6.21 10.72 34.54
C ALA A 540 4.87 10.07 34.17
N LEU A 541 4.64 8.81 34.55
CA LEU A 541 3.34 8.15 34.37
C LEU A 541 2.27 8.78 35.27
N ALA A 542 2.59 9.03 36.54
CA ALA A 542 1.65 9.63 37.50
C ALA A 542 1.25 11.06 37.12
N GLU A 543 2.17 11.82 36.52
CA GLU A 543 1.95 13.19 36.03
C GLU A 543 1.42 13.26 34.59
N GLU A 544 1.12 12.12 33.96
CA GLU A 544 0.70 12.01 32.55
C GLU A 544 1.66 12.68 31.55
N ARG A 545 2.95 12.79 31.92
CA ARG A 545 4.02 13.22 31.01
C ARG A 545 4.52 12.09 30.14
N LEU A 546 4.40 10.84 30.59
CA LEU A 546 4.58 9.64 29.79
C LEU A 546 3.21 9.01 29.54
N VAL A 547 2.79 8.95 28.29
CA VAL A 547 1.51 8.35 27.88
C VAL A 547 1.81 7.21 26.92
N ILE A 548 1.08 6.10 27.08
CA ILE A 548 1.18 4.94 26.19
C ILE A 548 -0.08 4.94 25.34
N MET A 549 0.08 4.80 24.03
CA MET A 549 -1.02 4.85 23.06
C MET A 549 -0.89 3.71 22.06
N GLU A 550 -2.02 3.22 21.56
CA GLU A 550 -2.03 2.26 20.46
C GLU A 550 -1.98 2.96 19.10
N SER A 551 -1.29 2.35 18.14
CA SER A 551 -1.16 2.88 16.78
C SER A 551 -2.44 2.66 15.95
N GLY A 552 -3.25 1.65 16.26
CA GLY A 552 -4.36 1.19 15.43
C GLY A 552 -3.95 0.17 14.36
N GLN A 553 -2.66 -0.17 14.26
CA GLN A 553 -2.10 -1.04 13.22
C GLN A 553 -1.63 -2.39 13.77
N ALA A 554 -1.53 -3.35 12.85
CA ALA A 554 -1.14 -4.74 13.07
C ALA A 554 -0.02 -5.16 12.09
N SER A 555 0.89 -4.24 11.76
CA SER A 555 1.94 -4.42 10.77
C SER A 555 3.31 -4.12 11.39
N PRO A 556 4.38 -4.82 10.99
CA PRO A 556 5.75 -4.46 11.35
C PRO A 556 6.23 -3.18 10.64
N CYS A 557 5.47 -2.70 9.65
CA CYS A 557 5.68 -1.42 8.99
C CYS A 557 4.67 -0.39 9.50
N LEU A 558 4.93 0.90 9.25
CA LEU A 558 4.10 1.99 9.76
C LEU A 558 3.53 2.83 8.63
N ASP A 559 2.21 2.80 8.45
CA ASP A 559 1.51 3.68 7.54
C ASP A 559 0.86 4.84 8.28
N LEU A 560 1.50 6.02 8.27
CA LEU A 560 1.02 7.20 8.97
C LEU A 560 -0.26 7.83 8.39
N ARG A 561 -0.85 7.28 7.31
CA ARG A 561 -2.22 7.61 6.89
C ARG A 561 -3.27 7.04 7.83
N TYR A 562 -2.91 5.99 8.58
CA TYR A 562 -3.85 5.18 9.34
C TYR A 562 -3.39 5.02 10.79
N ILE A 563 -3.40 6.10 11.57
CA ILE A 563 -3.19 6.01 13.03
C ILE A 563 -4.52 6.10 13.79
N SER A 564 -4.59 5.54 14.99
CA SER A 564 -5.80 5.65 15.84
C SER A 564 -6.20 7.11 16.06
N TYR A 565 -7.51 7.38 16.02
CA TYR A 565 -8.05 8.72 16.28
C TYR A 565 -7.57 9.29 17.62
N ASP A 566 -7.57 8.47 18.67
CA ASP A 566 -7.14 8.87 20.02
C ASP A 566 -5.65 9.24 20.07
N LEU A 567 -4.80 8.52 19.34
CA LEU A 567 -3.40 8.90 19.18
C LEU A 567 -3.28 10.24 18.46
N SER A 568 -4.01 10.44 17.35
CA SER A 568 -4.01 11.71 16.61
C SER A 568 -4.43 12.89 17.50
N MET A 569 -5.45 12.72 18.34
CA MET A 569 -5.87 13.73 19.31
C MET A 569 -4.80 13.98 20.36
N LYS A 570 -4.26 12.92 20.98
CA LYS A 570 -3.22 13.07 22.01
C LYS A 570 -1.96 13.76 21.47
N ILE A 571 -1.55 13.47 20.23
CA ILE A 571 -0.43 14.14 19.56
C ILE A 571 -0.68 15.66 19.44
N ARG A 572 -1.90 16.07 19.09
CA ARG A 572 -2.29 17.49 18.99
C ARG A 572 -2.35 18.14 20.37
N ASP A 573 -3.00 17.50 21.33
CA ASP A 573 -3.20 18.02 22.69
C ASP A 573 -1.87 18.23 23.42
N MET A 574 -0.90 17.35 23.21
CA MET A 574 0.44 17.45 23.79
C MET A 574 1.39 18.35 22.97
N ALA A 575 0.91 18.92 21.86
CA ALA A 575 1.68 19.75 20.94
C ALA A 575 3.00 19.09 20.52
N ALA A 576 2.93 17.84 20.07
CA ALA A 576 4.12 17.08 19.70
C ALA A 576 4.93 17.76 18.60
N ASP A 577 6.24 17.87 18.83
CA ASP A 577 7.20 18.56 17.98
C ASP A 577 8.43 17.70 17.67
N LEU A 578 8.44 16.45 18.12
CA LEU A 578 9.41 15.42 17.74
C LEU A 578 8.70 14.09 17.45
N ILE A 579 8.98 13.49 16.30
CA ILE A 579 8.62 12.09 16.00
C ILE A 579 9.87 11.23 15.93
N VAL A 580 9.84 10.07 16.58
CA VAL A 580 10.91 9.07 16.58
C VAL A 580 10.35 7.79 15.97
N LEU A 581 10.93 7.38 14.85
CA LEU A 581 10.60 6.14 14.15
C LEU A 581 11.75 5.16 14.36
N GLU A 582 11.48 4.11 15.10
CA GLU A 582 12.46 3.11 15.49
C GLU A 582 12.23 1.83 14.68
N GLY A 583 13.32 1.22 14.23
CA GLY A 583 13.32 -0.05 13.51
C GLY A 583 13.26 0.02 12.00
N MET A 584 13.75 -1.05 11.37
CA MET A 584 13.88 -1.15 9.91
C MET A 584 12.52 -1.14 9.21
N GLY A 585 11.49 -1.78 9.79
CA GLY A 585 10.13 -1.78 9.24
C GLY A 585 9.52 -0.38 9.16
N ARG A 586 9.59 0.37 10.26
CA ARG A 586 8.92 1.67 10.46
C ARG A 586 9.69 2.86 9.90
N SER A 587 11.02 2.77 9.80
CA SER A 587 11.88 3.91 9.43
C SER A 587 12.69 3.72 8.12
N VAL A 588 12.82 2.49 7.62
CA VAL A 588 13.57 2.18 6.38
C VAL A 588 12.67 1.57 5.31
N HIS A 589 11.91 0.51 5.59
CA HIS A 589 10.96 -0.05 4.64
C HIS A 589 9.78 0.89 4.41
N THR A 590 9.37 1.56 5.49
CA THR A 590 8.43 2.67 5.46
C THR A 590 9.07 3.94 6.02
N ASN A 591 8.57 5.09 5.60
CA ASN A 591 8.89 6.41 6.14
C ASN A 591 10.29 6.98 5.95
N TYR A 592 11.23 6.28 5.30
CA TYR A 592 12.61 6.75 5.15
C TYR A 592 12.72 8.16 4.56
N SER A 593 11.89 8.45 3.55
CA SER A 593 11.84 9.74 2.83
C SER A 593 10.71 10.67 3.29
N THR A 594 9.88 10.24 4.25
CA THR A 594 8.73 11.02 4.73
C THR A 594 9.16 12.36 5.29
N ALA A 595 8.45 13.41 4.88
CA ALA A 595 8.59 14.76 5.39
C ALA A 595 7.58 15.03 6.50
N PHE A 596 8.06 15.62 7.60
CA PHE A 596 7.26 15.96 8.76
C PHE A 596 7.20 17.48 8.95
N SER A 597 6.09 17.93 9.53
CA SER A 597 5.89 19.32 9.99
C SER A 597 6.63 19.63 11.30
N CYS A 598 7.20 18.60 11.93
CA CYS A 598 8.00 18.64 13.15
C CYS A 598 9.40 18.06 12.95
N GLU A 599 10.21 18.01 14.02
CA GLU A 599 11.50 17.31 13.97
C GLU A 599 11.29 15.80 13.89
N ALA A 600 12.11 15.11 13.11
CA ALA A 600 12.01 13.66 12.95
C ALA A 600 13.34 12.98 13.19
N LEU A 601 13.30 11.87 13.92
CA LEU A 601 14.44 11.00 14.16
C LEU A 601 14.09 9.59 13.66
N LYS A 602 14.85 9.10 12.68
CA LYS A 602 14.66 7.77 12.07
C LYS A 602 15.87 6.93 12.38
N ILE A 603 15.66 5.83 13.10
CA ILE A 603 16.73 5.00 13.67
C ILE A 603 16.51 3.55 13.27
N ALA A 604 17.50 2.93 12.65
CA ALA A 604 17.45 1.52 12.31
C ALA A 604 18.83 0.90 12.13
N VAL A 605 18.90 -0.41 12.35
CA VAL A 605 20.02 -1.25 11.93
C VAL A 605 19.61 -2.03 10.68
N LEU A 606 20.43 -2.02 9.63
CA LEU A 606 20.14 -2.74 8.39
C LEU A 606 20.45 -4.23 8.54
N LYS A 607 19.41 -5.04 8.74
CA LYS A 607 19.51 -6.50 8.98
C LYS A 607 19.47 -7.34 7.70
N ASN A 608 19.41 -6.67 6.55
CA ASN A 608 19.34 -7.31 5.25
C ASN A 608 20.49 -6.81 4.36
N ARG A 609 21.42 -7.71 4.01
CA ARG A 609 22.62 -7.35 3.24
C ARG A 609 22.31 -6.77 1.86
N TRP A 610 21.30 -7.31 1.17
CA TRP A 610 20.90 -6.81 -0.14
C TRP A 610 20.38 -5.38 -0.06
N LEU A 611 19.53 -5.08 0.92
CA LEU A 611 19.03 -3.72 1.17
C LEU A 611 20.16 -2.78 1.60
N ALA A 612 21.06 -3.24 2.48
CA ALA A 612 22.20 -2.45 2.91
C ALA A 612 23.10 -2.04 1.75
N ASN A 613 23.47 -2.99 0.88
CA ASN A 613 24.25 -2.72 -0.32
C ASN A 613 23.56 -1.69 -1.22
N ARG A 614 22.23 -1.77 -1.34
CA ARG A 614 21.44 -0.86 -2.16
C ARG A 614 21.36 0.56 -1.59
N LEU A 615 21.47 0.70 -0.27
CA LEU A 615 21.57 1.98 0.43
C LEU A 615 23.03 2.46 0.53
N GLY A 616 24.00 1.73 -0.03
CA GLY A 616 25.41 2.10 -0.04
C GLY A 616 26.19 1.71 1.23
N GLY A 617 25.67 0.79 2.03
CA GLY A 617 26.35 0.23 3.20
C GLY A 617 26.47 -1.29 3.15
N ASP A 618 26.79 -1.89 4.30
CA ASP A 618 26.88 -3.35 4.50
C ASP A 618 25.90 -3.80 5.62
N MET A 619 25.77 -5.10 5.83
CA MET A 619 24.98 -5.67 6.91
C MET A 619 25.34 -5.07 8.27
N PHE A 620 24.33 -4.79 9.10
CA PHE A 620 24.43 -4.06 10.37
C PHE A 620 24.89 -2.60 10.25
N SER A 621 24.90 -2.03 9.04
CA SER A 621 25.03 -0.59 8.87
C SER A 621 23.90 0.15 9.59
N ILE A 622 24.23 1.31 10.11
CA ILE A 622 23.33 2.10 10.97
C ILE A 622 22.76 3.29 10.18
N ILE A 623 21.45 3.45 10.30
CA ILE A 623 20.74 4.65 9.90
C ILE A 623 20.39 5.41 11.18
N PHE A 624 21.04 6.56 11.39
CA PHE A 624 20.66 7.54 12.40
C PHE A 624 20.40 8.88 11.69
N LYS A 625 19.16 9.07 11.27
CA LYS A 625 18.76 10.19 10.42
C LYS A 625 17.92 11.17 11.23
N TYR A 626 18.48 12.35 11.48
CA TYR A 626 17.81 13.47 12.13
C TYR A 626 17.43 14.51 11.09
N GLU A 627 16.14 14.88 11.06
CA GLU A 627 15.59 15.85 10.12
C GLU A 627 14.91 17.00 10.88
N LYS A 628 15.20 18.23 10.44
CA LYS A 628 14.50 19.42 10.90
C LYS A 628 13.12 19.53 10.23
N PRO A 629 12.18 20.30 10.83
CA PRO A 629 10.85 20.50 10.26
C PRO A 629 10.94 21.09 8.85
N LYS A 630 10.20 20.50 7.91
CA LYS A 630 10.04 21.06 6.56
C LYS A 630 8.80 21.96 6.54
N ARG A 631 8.79 22.95 5.66
CA ARG A 631 7.63 23.82 5.43
C ARG A 631 7.20 23.70 3.98
N VAL A 632 5.90 23.61 3.74
CA VAL A 632 5.35 23.69 2.39
C VAL A 632 5.59 25.12 1.89
N VAL A 633 6.51 25.30 0.94
CA VAL A 633 6.64 26.55 0.22
C VAL A 633 5.49 26.58 -0.79
N LEU A 634 4.39 27.25 -0.44
CA LEU A 634 3.35 27.57 -1.41
C LEU A 634 4.00 28.43 -2.51
N ARG A 635 4.31 27.82 -3.65
CA ARG A 635 4.62 28.57 -4.86
C ARG A 635 3.35 29.31 -5.23
N THR A 636 3.24 30.57 -4.84
CA THR A 636 2.30 31.48 -5.47
C THR A 636 2.68 31.49 -6.95
N HIS A 637 1.80 30.96 -7.80
CA HIS A 637 1.88 31.17 -9.23
C HIS A 637 1.75 32.67 -9.49
N SER A 638 2.87 33.38 -9.46
CA SER A 638 2.99 34.67 -10.11
C SER A 638 2.81 34.38 -11.59
N LEU A 639 1.67 34.80 -12.14
CA LEU A 639 1.44 34.88 -13.57
C LEU A 639 2.66 35.59 -14.20
N PRO A 640 3.29 35.01 -15.23
CA PRO A 640 4.38 35.69 -15.91
C PRO A 640 3.86 37.00 -16.50
N ALA A 641 4.55 38.09 -16.17
CA ALA A 641 4.25 39.42 -16.67
C ALA A 641 4.32 39.44 -18.20
N LYS A 642 3.20 39.83 -18.81
CA LYS A 642 3.01 40.52 -20.10
C LYS A 642 4.11 40.34 -21.15
N PHE A 643 3.75 39.66 -22.25
CA PHE A 643 4.33 39.93 -23.56
C PHE A 643 4.09 41.41 -23.92
N SER A 644 5.17 42.15 -24.09
CA SER A 644 5.17 43.47 -24.75
C SER A 644 4.94 43.28 -26.25
N VAL A 645 3.86 43.86 -26.75
CA VAL A 645 3.64 44.07 -28.17
C VAL A 645 4.53 45.24 -28.59
N ASP A 646 5.62 44.96 -29.29
CA ASP A 646 6.33 45.99 -30.05
C ASP A 646 5.81 45.99 -31.48
N SER A 647 5.03 47.02 -31.77
CA SER A 647 4.74 47.50 -33.12
C SER A 647 5.93 48.32 -33.61
N ARG A 648 6.59 47.88 -34.68
CA ARG A 648 7.15 48.71 -35.75
C ARG A 648 7.49 47.88 -36.97
#